data_AF-A0A3D5CNF5-F1
#
_entry.id   AF-A0A3D5CNF5-F1
#
_cell.length_a   1.000
_cell.length_b   1.000
_cell.length_c   1.000
_cell.angle_alpha   90.00
_cell.angle_beta   90.00
_cell.angle_gamma   90.00
#
_symmetry.space_group_name_H-M   'P 1'
#
loop_
_entity.id
_entity.type
_entity.pdbx_description
1 polymer ?
#
loop_
_entity_poly.entity_id
_entity_poly.type
_entity_poly.pdbx_seq_one_letter_code
_entity_poly.pdbx_strand_id
1 'polypeptide(L)'
;MFKVKPSNLFIMRVSLIFVALFVWPVLTVSGTSLEKGVRQQMRCKGSSPTLSVRSSPGTEFEEIAKISTTNGIIVGDFVDGWYRVSVSTSVEGWVSGRDIDGCDSGNLVFMGKTENEMRDELAAAGYPFAGTASPDEILRVYSNTAVDVDNTNSKHVRYSPGTMSLFTRWASQVSPDNSLPDYPRPQLVRSQWLNLNGMWGFQRASAGENPPFNKTLSSNILVPFPPESALSGVMSHIDRAWYRREVEIPSVWNGQRIILHFGAVDWEATIYINGHHVGTNQGGYNPFSFDITDFLHYSGVQEIVVGVFDPTDSGEQARGKQVHNPIDIWYTASTGIWQTVWLEPVPVTRVDYLRIVPDVARGGVMLETSVVGDLSSVIAHLKVRSKGKLVSSYSVPVNQNYFVPIRNPVLWSPDNPHLYDVEINIVSNGTVVDKVTSYFGLRTISISHVGNVPRIHLNGRPFFHIGVLDQGYWPDGLYTAPTDEALVYDLDMVKHFGYNLVRKHMKIEPQRWYYWADRKGVLVWQDMPMGNNWSDWGKQRYKAELQQMISNLYNHPSVVTWVLFNERWGEFDVSEITEYTKKLDPFRLVVGATGYADKGVGDIVSYHSYNQIHFPEVSNGEARILAEWGGLGLPVDGHLWTEDDLRWGEPSYVQPVTDTNDFVEWYRKYVDQIGLLKQHIGLSGAIYSQITDVERESTGLITYDREIVKVDPRLMRSIHSFLR
;
A
#
# COMPACT_ATOMS: atom_id res chain seq x y z
N MET A 1 -41.05 -42.84 -27.87
CA MET A 1 -41.56 -44.06 -28.55
C MET A 1 -40.41 -45.05 -28.58
N PHE A 2 -40.40 -46.24 -27.97
CA PHE A 2 -41.39 -47.10 -27.31
C PHE A 2 -40.72 -47.80 -26.11
N LYS A 3 -41.33 -47.74 -24.91
CA LYS A 3 -41.88 -48.86 -24.08
C LYS A 3 -40.84 -49.91 -23.62
N VAL A 4 -40.79 -50.36 -22.36
CA VAL A 4 -41.83 -51.09 -21.60
C VAL A 4 -41.42 -51.17 -20.10
N LYS A 5 -42.37 -50.93 -19.17
CA LYS A 5 -42.32 -51.27 -17.71
C LYS A 5 -42.66 -52.76 -17.49
N PRO A 6 -42.34 -53.40 -16.34
CA PRO A 6 -43.36 -53.57 -15.26
C PRO A 6 -42.76 -53.66 -13.82
N SER A 7 -43.27 -52.93 -12.82
CA SER A 7 -44.25 -53.35 -11.77
C SER A 7 -43.81 -54.50 -10.82
N ASN A 8 -43.74 -54.26 -9.50
CA ASN A 8 -44.76 -54.72 -8.53
C ASN A 8 -44.40 -54.47 -7.05
N LEU A 9 -45.46 -54.17 -6.30
CA LEU A 9 -45.62 -54.04 -4.85
C LEU A 9 -45.32 -55.34 -4.08
N PHE A 10 -44.85 -55.24 -2.83
CA PHE A 10 -45.21 -56.18 -1.77
C PHE A 10 -45.21 -55.50 -0.38
N ILE A 11 -46.21 -55.85 0.45
CA ILE A 11 -46.50 -55.36 1.81
C ILE A 11 -46.50 -56.57 2.78
N MET A 12 -45.97 -56.39 4.01
CA MET A 12 -46.28 -57.00 5.33
C MET A 12 -44.97 -57.26 6.12
N ARG A 13 -44.59 -56.50 7.17
CA ARG A 13 -44.99 -56.51 8.61
C ARG A 13 -44.69 -57.81 9.39
N VAL A 14 -43.75 -57.77 10.37
CA VAL A 14 -43.94 -57.85 11.85
C VAL A 14 -42.66 -58.33 12.62
N SER A 15 -42.26 -57.54 13.65
CA SER A 15 -41.55 -57.86 14.93
C SER A 15 -40.07 -58.31 14.93
N LEU A 16 -39.17 -58.01 15.90
CA LEU A 16 -39.13 -57.37 17.25
C LEU A 16 -37.61 -57.26 17.61
N ILE A 17 -37.00 -56.18 18.15
CA ILE A 17 -36.68 -55.90 19.59
C ILE A 17 -35.86 -54.58 19.71
N PHE A 18 -36.36 -53.67 20.56
CA PHE A 18 -35.78 -52.62 21.46
C PHE A 18 -34.46 -51.88 21.11
N VAL A 19 -34.32 -50.55 21.28
CA VAL A 19 -34.38 -49.79 22.56
C VAL A 19 -34.62 -48.27 22.34
N ALA A 20 -35.47 -47.69 23.21
CA ALA A 20 -35.56 -46.32 23.73
C ALA A 20 -35.87 -45.07 22.84
N LEU A 21 -37.06 -44.52 23.13
CA LEU A 21 -37.40 -43.12 23.44
C LEU A 21 -37.15 -42.02 22.40
N PHE A 22 -38.22 -41.54 21.75
CA PHE A 22 -38.29 -40.20 21.15
C PHE A 22 -39.70 -39.58 21.24
N VAL A 23 -39.71 -38.33 21.74
CA VAL A 23 -40.62 -37.18 21.55
C VAL A 23 -42.03 -37.13 22.16
N TRP A 24 -42.17 -36.24 23.15
CA TRP A 24 -43.07 -35.05 23.20
C TRP A 24 -42.56 -34.12 24.33
N PRO A 25 -42.94 -32.83 24.46
CA PRO A 25 -43.49 -31.84 23.53
C PRO A 25 -42.77 -30.46 23.63
N VAL A 26 -43.33 -29.45 22.96
CA VAL A 26 -43.11 -27.99 23.08
C VAL A 26 -42.38 -27.50 24.35
N LEU A 27 -41.23 -26.86 24.15
CA LEU A 27 -40.62 -25.93 25.09
C LEU A 27 -39.92 -24.81 24.29
N THR A 28 -40.36 -23.58 24.54
CA THR A 28 -39.58 -22.36 24.35
C THR A 28 -38.20 -22.53 24.99
N VAL A 29 -37.14 -22.48 24.18
CA VAL A 29 -35.76 -22.40 24.68
C VAL A 29 -35.17 -21.08 24.22
N SER A 30 -35.03 -20.18 25.19
CA SER A 30 -34.00 -19.16 25.25
C SER A 30 -32.64 -19.79 24.93
N GLY A 31 -32.09 -19.48 23.77
CA GLY A 31 -30.77 -19.91 23.33
C GLY A 31 -29.79 -18.75 23.31
N THR A 32 -29.48 -18.18 24.48
CA THR A 32 -28.22 -17.46 24.69
C THR A 32 -27.26 -18.43 25.36
N SER A 33 -26.46 -19.12 24.56
CA SER A 33 -25.21 -19.69 25.02
C SER A 33 -24.20 -19.53 23.91
N LEU A 34 -23.31 -18.54 24.08
CA LEU A 34 -22.01 -18.49 23.42
C LEU A 34 -21.30 -19.80 23.76
N GLU A 35 -21.41 -20.81 22.90
CA GLU A 35 -20.48 -21.92 22.92
C GLU A 35 -19.10 -21.38 22.52
N LYS A 36 -18.18 -21.41 23.50
CA LYS A 36 -16.72 -21.39 23.33
C LYS A 36 -16.16 -20.17 22.59
N GLY A 37 -16.37 -18.99 23.18
CA GLY A 37 -15.67 -17.76 22.79
C GLY A 37 -14.29 -17.63 23.45
N VAL A 38 -13.33 -17.10 22.68
CA VAL A 38 -11.96 -16.73 23.08
C VAL A 38 -11.99 -15.79 24.29
N ARG A 39 -11.20 -16.07 25.34
CA ARG A 39 -11.04 -15.18 26.51
C ARG A 39 -9.93 -14.16 26.22
N GLN A 40 -10.25 -12.87 26.30
CA GLN A 40 -9.29 -11.76 26.12
C GLN A 40 -9.26 -10.92 27.40
N GLN A 41 -8.12 -10.30 27.71
CA GLN A 41 -8.01 -9.34 28.82
C GLN A 41 -7.34 -8.07 28.31
N MET A 42 -8.01 -6.93 28.45
CA MET A 42 -7.46 -5.61 28.13
C MET A 42 -6.87 -4.94 29.38
N ARG A 43 -5.77 -4.19 29.23
CA ARG A 43 -5.28 -3.23 30.25
C ARG A 43 -5.00 -1.88 29.61
N CYS A 44 -5.61 -0.83 30.15
CA CYS A 44 -5.40 0.56 29.74
C CYS A 44 -4.38 1.26 30.67
N LYS A 45 -3.51 2.14 30.16
CA LYS A 45 -2.65 3.00 31.01
C LYS A 45 -3.37 4.29 31.38
N GLY A 46 -3.31 4.67 32.67
CA GLY A 46 -3.96 5.86 33.23
C GLY A 46 -4.98 5.49 34.30
N SER A 47 -5.30 6.41 35.22
CA SER A 47 -6.17 6.17 36.37
C SER A 47 -7.55 5.63 35.98
N SER A 48 -7.71 4.30 36.05
CA SER A 48 -8.98 3.54 35.98
C SER A 48 -10.01 4.07 34.97
N PRO A 49 -9.78 3.94 33.64
CA PRO A 49 -10.82 4.29 32.68
C PRO A 49 -12.00 3.32 32.82
N THR A 50 -13.22 3.87 32.94
CA THR A 50 -14.47 3.11 32.84
C THR A 50 -14.98 3.14 31.40
N LEU A 51 -15.38 2.00 30.85
CA LEU A 51 -16.00 1.91 29.53
C LEU A 51 -17.53 1.94 29.66
N SER A 52 -18.18 2.70 28.77
CA SER A 52 -19.64 2.72 28.63
C SER A 52 -20.10 1.63 27.67
N VAL A 53 -20.81 0.64 28.19
CA VAL A 53 -21.42 -0.46 27.42
C VAL A 53 -22.82 -0.04 26.99
N ARG A 54 -23.13 -0.24 25.70
CA ARG A 54 -24.35 0.26 25.05
C ARG A 54 -25.21 -0.89 24.53
N SER A 55 -26.52 -0.68 24.41
CA SER A 55 -27.47 -1.68 23.92
C SER A 55 -27.29 -2.05 22.43
N SER A 56 -26.78 -1.13 21.61
CA SER A 56 -26.63 -1.25 20.15
C SER A 56 -25.43 -0.44 19.62
N PRO A 57 -24.85 -0.81 18.46
CA PRO A 57 -23.83 -0.02 17.78
C PRO A 57 -24.46 1.18 17.03
N GLY A 58 -23.73 2.28 16.86
CA GLY A 58 -24.17 3.47 16.12
C GLY A 58 -24.55 4.67 16.98
N THR A 59 -25.42 5.56 16.48
CA THR A 59 -25.79 6.83 17.13
C THR A 59 -27.05 6.76 17.99
N GLU A 60 -27.86 5.70 17.84
CA GLU A 60 -29.05 5.45 18.67
C GLU A 60 -28.81 4.23 19.57
N PHE A 61 -28.63 4.47 20.87
CA PHE A 61 -28.35 3.45 21.88
C PHE A 61 -28.72 3.95 23.29
N GLU A 62 -28.87 3.02 24.23
CA GLU A 62 -28.88 3.31 25.67
C GLU A 62 -27.57 2.81 26.31
N GLU A 63 -27.00 3.58 27.25
CA GLU A 63 -25.89 3.10 28.09
C GLU A 63 -26.46 2.12 29.13
N ILE A 64 -26.12 0.85 29.00
CA ILE A 64 -26.65 -0.23 29.84
C ILE A 64 -25.73 -0.59 31.01
N ALA A 65 -24.44 -0.22 30.94
CA ALA A 65 -23.50 -0.36 32.05
C ALA A 65 -22.27 0.55 31.90
N LYS A 66 -21.61 0.85 33.01
CA LYS A 66 -20.23 1.38 33.06
C LYS A 66 -19.33 0.38 33.77
N ILE A 67 -18.30 -0.08 33.08
CA ILE A 67 -17.44 -1.17 33.55
C ILE A 67 -16.01 -0.64 33.75
N SER A 68 -15.37 -1.04 34.84
CA SER A 68 -13.94 -0.75 35.02
C SER A 68 -13.11 -1.63 34.08
N THR A 69 -12.12 -1.05 33.42
CA THR A 69 -11.17 -1.75 32.52
C THR A 69 -10.23 -2.73 33.25
N THR A 70 -10.29 -2.79 34.59
CA THR A 70 -9.57 -3.80 35.39
C THR A 70 -10.31 -5.14 35.50
N ASN A 71 -11.61 -5.18 35.17
CA ASN A 71 -12.38 -6.42 35.10
C ASN A 71 -12.14 -7.08 33.74
N GLY A 72 -11.94 -8.40 33.69
CA GLY A 72 -11.77 -9.12 32.41
C GLY A 72 -12.97 -8.90 31.49
N ILE A 73 -12.73 -8.27 30.33
CA ILE A 73 -13.75 -8.00 29.30
C ILE A 73 -13.56 -9.00 28.17
N ILE A 74 -14.61 -9.77 27.87
CA ILE A 74 -14.63 -10.67 26.73
C ILE A 74 -15.11 -9.88 25.53
N VAL A 75 -14.29 -9.79 24.49
CA VAL A 75 -14.62 -9.11 23.23
C VAL A 75 -15.05 -10.14 22.19
N GLY A 76 -16.19 -9.89 21.54
CA GLY A 76 -16.76 -10.67 20.46
C GLY A 76 -16.69 -9.91 19.13
N ASP A 77 -17.77 -9.95 18.35
CA ASP A 77 -17.82 -9.42 16.98
C ASP A 77 -17.54 -7.92 16.88
N PHE A 78 -16.87 -7.52 15.79
CA PHE A 78 -16.65 -6.12 15.42
C PHE A 78 -17.52 -5.73 14.24
N VAL A 79 -18.34 -4.68 14.39
CA VAL A 79 -19.27 -4.19 13.36
C VAL A 79 -19.26 -2.66 13.34
N ASP A 80 -18.99 -2.07 12.18
CA ASP A 80 -19.12 -0.62 11.91
C ASP A 80 -18.41 0.30 12.94
N GLY A 81 -17.23 -0.10 13.43
CA GLY A 81 -16.47 0.68 14.42
C GLY A 81 -16.83 0.41 15.88
N TRP A 82 -17.57 -0.67 16.16
CA TRP A 82 -18.01 -1.07 17.50
C TRP A 82 -17.63 -2.52 17.81
N TYR A 83 -17.24 -2.77 19.06
CA TYR A 83 -16.95 -4.11 19.57
C TYR A 83 -18.13 -4.60 20.43
N ARG A 84 -18.61 -5.82 20.17
CA ARG A 84 -19.50 -6.50 21.09
C ARG A 84 -18.69 -7.00 22.28
N VAL A 85 -19.15 -6.75 23.50
CA VAL A 85 -18.43 -7.13 24.73
C VAL A 85 -19.34 -7.86 25.71
N SER A 86 -18.76 -8.74 26.52
CA SER A 86 -19.40 -9.30 27.70
C SER A 86 -18.49 -9.22 28.93
N VAL A 87 -19.05 -8.87 30.08
CA VAL A 87 -18.32 -8.75 31.35
C VAL A 87 -18.94 -9.67 32.39
N SER A 88 -18.11 -10.46 33.05
CA SER A 88 -18.48 -11.33 34.18
C SER A 88 -19.78 -12.13 33.97
N THR A 89 -19.96 -12.70 32.77
CA THR A 89 -21.08 -13.59 32.38
C THR A 89 -22.50 -13.01 32.47
N SER A 90 -22.68 -11.70 32.72
CA SER A 90 -23.99 -11.13 33.08
C SER A 90 -24.36 -9.82 32.37
N VAL A 91 -23.41 -9.13 31.74
CA VAL A 91 -23.68 -7.92 30.95
C VAL A 91 -23.15 -8.13 29.53
N GLU A 92 -24.02 -8.06 28.52
CA GLU A 92 -23.68 -8.09 27.10
C GLU A 92 -24.10 -6.78 26.42
N GLY A 93 -23.21 -6.18 25.63
CA GLY A 93 -23.52 -4.97 24.86
C GLY A 93 -22.39 -4.54 23.92
N TRP A 94 -22.34 -3.27 23.56
CA TRP A 94 -21.45 -2.71 22.56
C TRP A 94 -20.59 -1.57 23.12
N VAL A 95 -19.32 -1.52 22.74
CA VAL A 95 -18.38 -0.44 23.08
C VAL A 95 -17.80 0.15 21.80
N SER A 96 -17.68 1.47 21.74
CA SER A 96 -17.14 2.18 20.57
C SER A 96 -15.66 1.85 20.42
N GLY A 97 -15.18 1.64 19.20
CA GLY A 97 -13.74 1.52 18.92
C GLY A 97 -12.97 2.75 19.41
N ARG A 98 -13.56 3.94 19.33
CA ARG A 98 -12.99 5.18 19.89
C ARG A 98 -12.89 5.20 21.42
N ASP A 99 -13.76 4.47 22.12
CA ASP A 99 -13.68 4.37 23.59
C ASP A 99 -12.57 3.37 24.01
N ILE A 100 -12.13 2.51 23.09
CA ILE A 100 -11.06 1.51 23.25
C ILE A 100 -9.69 2.07 22.78
N ASP A 101 -9.65 2.99 21.82
CA ASP A 101 -8.43 3.63 21.29
C ASP A 101 -7.65 4.49 22.31
N GLY A 102 -8.16 4.67 23.53
CA GLY A 102 -7.44 5.27 24.67
C GLY A 102 -6.67 4.26 25.54
N CYS A 103 -6.69 2.97 25.18
CA CYS A 103 -6.01 1.88 25.87
C CYS A 103 -4.93 1.32 24.94
N ASP A 104 -3.65 1.31 25.38
CA ASP A 104 -2.50 0.75 24.64
C ASP A 104 -2.91 -0.53 23.87
N SER A 105 -3.09 -0.41 22.54
CA SER A 105 -3.54 -1.49 21.66
C SER A 105 -2.43 -2.53 21.38
N GLY A 106 -1.27 -2.40 22.02
CA GLY A 106 -0.11 -3.28 21.86
C GLY A 106 -0.18 -4.63 22.57
N ASN A 107 -1.30 -5.04 23.18
CA ASN A 107 -1.40 -6.31 23.91
C ASN A 107 -2.76 -7.04 23.73
N LEU A 108 -3.34 -7.02 22.53
CA LEU A 108 -4.46 -7.93 22.21
C LEU A 108 -3.89 -9.29 21.77
N VAL A 109 -3.66 -10.20 22.73
CA VAL A 109 -3.24 -11.58 22.44
C VAL A 109 -4.46 -12.42 22.09
N PHE A 110 -4.59 -12.84 20.84
CA PHE A 110 -5.63 -13.78 20.40
C PHE A 110 -5.21 -15.22 20.74
N MET A 111 -5.75 -15.78 21.84
CA MET A 111 -5.47 -17.16 22.23
C MET A 111 -6.60 -18.11 21.82
N GLY A 112 -6.35 -18.94 20.82
CA GLY A 112 -7.26 -20.03 20.40
C GLY A 112 -7.24 -21.28 21.28
N LYS A 113 -6.85 -21.18 22.57
CA LYS A 113 -6.69 -22.31 23.50
C LYS A 113 -7.55 -22.16 24.75
N THR A 114 -7.99 -23.28 25.30
CA THR A 114 -8.76 -23.40 26.55
C THR A 114 -7.85 -23.42 27.78
N GLU A 115 -8.40 -23.12 28.96
CA GLU A 115 -7.65 -23.11 30.23
C GLU A 115 -6.99 -24.46 30.54
N ASN A 116 -7.66 -25.56 30.23
CA ASN A 116 -7.12 -26.90 30.47
C ASN A 116 -5.94 -27.22 29.55
N GLU A 117 -6.00 -26.80 28.28
CA GLU A 117 -4.88 -26.96 27.34
C GLU A 117 -3.64 -26.18 27.80
N MET A 118 -3.84 -24.99 28.39
CA MET A 118 -2.74 -24.21 28.99
C MET A 118 -2.16 -24.88 30.24
N ARG A 119 -3.00 -25.49 31.09
CA ARG A 119 -2.52 -26.21 32.28
C ARG A 119 -1.68 -27.43 31.91
N ASP A 120 -2.13 -28.20 30.92
CA ASP A 120 -1.45 -29.41 30.47
C ASP A 120 -0.07 -29.10 29.87
N GLU A 121 0.03 -28.03 29.07
CA GLU A 121 1.29 -27.56 28.50
C GLU A 121 2.26 -27.01 29.56
N LEU A 122 1.79 -26.23 30.55
CA LEU A 122 2.65 -25.77 31.66
C LEU A 122 3.15 -26.93 32.54
N ALA A 123 2.30 -27.92 32.78
CA ALA A 123 2.68 -29.12 33.51
C ALA A 123 3.72 -29.94 32.73
N ALA A 124 3.54 -30.09 31.41
CA ALA A 124 4.49 -30.76 30.53
C ALA A 124 5.83 -30.00 30.44
N ALA A 125 5.82 -28.67 30.51
CA ALA A 125 7.00 -27.81 30.57
C ALA A 125 7.69 -27.77 31.96
N GLY A 126 7.21 -28.55 32.93
CA GLY A 126 7.87 -28.72 34.23
C GLY A 126 7.57 -27.62 35.25
N TYR A 127 6.52 -26.81 35.07
CA TYR A 127 6.10 -25.82 36.06
C TYR A 127 5.29 -26.50 37.18
N PRO A 128 5.83 -26.62 38.40
CA PRO A 128 5.25 -27.44 39.47
C PRO A 128 3.94 -26.89 40.06
N PHE A 129 3.55 -25.66 39.71
CA PHE A 129 2.33 -24.98 40.16
C PHE A 129 1.14 -25.10 39.19
N ALA A 130 1.31 -25.69 38.00
CA ALA A 130 0.28 -25.70 36.94
C ALA A 130 -1.05 -26.35 37.36
N GLY A 131 -1.00 -27.35 38.23
CA GLY A 131 -2.19 -28.05 38.74
C GLY A 131 -2.94 -27.32 39.87
N THR A 132 -2.31 -26.35 40.53
CA THR A 132 -2.87 -25.66 41.72
C THR A 132 -2.98 -24.15 41.57
N ALA A 133 -2.38 -23.57 40.53
CA ALA A 133 -2.44 -22.15 40.23
C ALA A 133 -3.85 -21.70 39.82
N SER A 134 -4.20 -20.47 40.21
CA SER A 134 -5.44 -19.83 39.80
C SER A 134 -5.46 -19.58 38.28
N PRO A 135 -6.65 -19.47 37.65
CA PRO A 135 -6.74 -19.17 36.21
C PRO A 135 -5.94 -17.93 35.80
N ASP A 136 -5.94 -16.89 36.64
CA ASP A 136 -5.21 -15.65 36.40
C ASP A 136 -3.68 -15.82 36.46
N GLU A 137 -3.18 -16.71 37.33
CA GLU A 137 -1.75 -17.02 37.40
C GLU A 137 -1.29 -17.83 36.19
N ILE A 138 -2.11 -18.76 35.71
CA ILE A 138 -1.82 -19.51 34.47
C ILE A 138 -1.80 -18.60 33.28
N LEU A 139 -2.79 -17.72 33.15
CA LEU A 139 -2.83 -16.70 32.10
C LEU A 139 -1.62 -15.79 32.15
N ARG A 140 -1.16 -15.38 33.34
CA ARG A 140 0.01 -14.54 33.52
C ARG A 140 1.33 -15.24 33.15
N VAL A 141 1.44 -16.53 33.45
CA VAL A 141 2.61 -17.31 33.05
C VAL A 141 2.57 -17.54 31.54
N TYR A 142 1.42 -17.92 30.98
CA TYR A 142 1.24 -18.10 29.54
C TYR A 142 1.45 -16.83 28.73
N SER A 143 0.97 -15.69 29.20
CA SER A 143 1.18 -14.40 28.53
C SER A 143 2.65 -13.98 28.54
N ASN A 144 3.43 -14.48 29.51
CA ASN A 144 4.86 -14.22 29.62
C ASN A 144 5.72 -15.30 28.95
N THR A 145 5.18 -16.51 28.67
CA THR A 145 5.86 -17.61 27.97
C THR A 145 5.41 -17.81 26.51
N ALA A 146 4.34 -17.14 26.06
CA ALA A 146 3.94 -17.11 24.64
C ALA A 146 4.83 -16.17 23.79
N VAL A 147 5.75 -15.45 24.45
CA VAL A 147 7.02 -15.05 23.86
C VAL A 147 8.02 -16.10 24.36
N ASP A 148 8.69 -16.82 23.47
CA ASP A 148 9.71 -17.86 23.78
C ASP A 148 9.24 -19.24 24.29
N VAL A 149 8.56 -20.02 23.44
CA VAL A 149 8.78 -21.48 23.40
C VAL A 149 9.03 -21.94 21.96
N ASP A 150 9.98 -21.30 21.29
CA ASP A 150 10.79 -21.96 20.26
C ASP A 150 12.07 -21.18 19.92
N ASN A 151 12.76 -20.56 20.90
CA ASN A 151 14.15 -20.14 20.69
C ASN A 151 14.94 -19.75 21.95
N THR A 152 15.15 -20.65 22.91
CA THR A 152 16.11 -20.39 24.01
C THR A 152 17.58 -20.45 23.56
N ASN A 153 17.89 -20.06 22.31
CA ASN A 153 19.25 -19.83 21.83
C ASN A 153 19.42 -18.69 20.81
N SER A 154 18.38 -17.92 20.46
CA SER A 154 18.60 -16.73 19.62
C SER A 154 18.96 -15.52 20.48
N LYS A 155 20.20 -15.04 20.35
CA LYS A 155 20.56 -13.68 20.75
C LYS A 155 19.60 -12.71 20.05
N HIS A 156 18.59 -12.18 20.75
CA HIS A 156 17.78 -11.09 20.18
C HIS A 156 18.73 -9.94 19.84
N VAL A 157 18.90 -9.68 18.54
CA VAL A 157 19.61 -8.51 18.05
C VAL A 157 18.83 -7.31 18.57
N ARG A 158 19.43 -6.51 19.47
CA ARG A 158 18.83 -5.27 19.93
C ARG A 158 18.69 -4.33 18.72
N TYR A 159 17.46 -4.14 18.27
CA TYR A 159 17.12 -3.08 17.33
C TYR A 159 16.90 -1.77 18.10
N SER A 160 17.44 -0.70 17.55
CA SER A 160 17.08 0.67 17.91
C SER A 160 17.12 1.49 16.62
N PRO A 161 16.11 2.33 16.35
CA PRO A 161 16.22 3.35 15.32
C PRO A 161 17.46 4.21 15.58
N GLY A 162 18.04 4.75 14.52
CA GLY A 162 19.11 5.73 14.64
C GLY A 162 18.62 7.05 15.27
N THR A 163 19.54 7.91 15.66
CA THR A 163 19.22 9.16 16.38
C THR A 163 19.00 10.31 15.41
N MET A 164 17.85 10.97 15.50
CA MET A 164 17.55 12.20 14.75
C MET A 164 16.57 13.11 15.52
N SER A 165 16.39 14.34 15.03
CA SER A 165 15.54 15.36 15.65
C SER A 165 14.05 15.20 15.35
N LEU A 166 13.70 14.67 14.17
CA LEU A 166 12.32 14.55 13.71
C LEU A 166 11.92 13.09 13.50
N PHE A 167 10.86 12.67 14.18
CA PHE A 167 10.20 11.40 13.93
C PHE A 167 8.72 11.66 13.71
N THR A 168 8.11 10.93 12.79
CA THR A 168 6.65 10.85 12.74
C THR A 168 6.14 10.03 13.94
N ARG A 169 4.90 10.29 14.37
CA ARG A 169 4.22 9.44 15.36
C ARG A 169 4.20 7.95 15.03
N TRP A 170 4.25 7.56 13.75
CA TRP A 170 4.21 6.15 13.33
C TRP A 170 5.55 5.42 13.49
N ALA A 171 6.67 6.13 13.55
CA ALA A 171 7.98 5.51 13.80
C ALA A 171 8.00 4.67 15.09
N SER A 172 7.27 5.12 16.11
CA SER A 172 7.14 4.40 17.38
C SER A 172 6.44 3.04 17.29
N GLN A 173 5.74 2.77 16.18
CA GLN A 173 5.02 1.52 15.92
C GLN A 173 5.86 0.52 15.12
N VAL A 174 7.02 0.94 14.63
CA VAL A 174 7.92 0.12 13.82
C VAL A 174 8.78 -0.75 14.73
N SER A 175 8.81 -2.04 14.43
CA SER A 175 9.67 -3.01 15.09
C SER A 175 10.13 -4.08 14.09
N PRO A 176 11.18 -4.88 14.43
CA PRO A 176 11.58 -6.03 13.63
C PRO A 176 10.45 -7.00 13.28
N ASP A 177 9.48 -7.16 14.17
CA ASP A 177 8.42 -8.17 14.05
C ASP A 177 7.16 -7.62 13.35
N ASN A 178 7.08 -6.31 13.12
CA ASN A 178 5.90 -5.64 12.56
C ASN A 178 6.27 -4.58 11.49
N SER A 179 7.42 -4.72 10.83
CA SER A 179 7.85 -3.81 9.78
C SER A 179 7.04 -4.04 8.50
N LEU A 180 6.07 -3.17 8.23
CA LEU A 180 5.15 -3.21 7.07
C LEU A 180 4.55 -4.63 6.85
N PRO A 181 3.63 -5.07 7.73
CA PRO A 181 3.10 -6.44 7.75
C PRO A 181 2.05 -6.72 6.67
N ASP A 182 1.57 -5.70 5.96
CA ASP A 182 0.56 -5.83 4.91
C ASP A 182 1.08 -6.58 3.68
N TYR A 183 0.20 -7.36 3.05
CA TYR A 183 0.52 -8.01 1.78
C TYR A 183 0.78 -6.97 0.67
N PRO A 184 1.94 -7.00 0.01
CA PRO A 184 2.42 -5.88 -0.81
C PRO A 184 1.85 -5.83 -2.24
N ARG A 185 1.10 -6.85 -2.70
CA ARG A 185 0.58 -6.95 -4.09
C ARG A 185 -0.95 -6.91 -4.19
N PRO A 186 -1.61 -5.79 -3.87
CA PRO A 186 -3.08 -5.69 -3.83
C PRO A 186 -3.78 -5.96 -5.17
N GLN A 187 -3.07 -5.88 -6.30
CA GLN A 187 -3.57 -6.17 -7.65
C GLN A 187 -3.49 -7.67 -8.05
N LEU A 188 -2.80 -8.49 -7.26
CA LEU A 188 -2.72 -9.95 -7.45
C LEU A 188 -2.50 -10.64 -6.09
N VAL A 189 -3.59 -10.85 -5.35
CA VAL A 189 -3.55 -11.33 -3.98
C VAL A 189 -3.64 -12.85 -3.90
N ARG A 190 -2.71 -13.43 -3.17
CA ARG A 190 -2.74 -14.82 -2.67
C ARG A 190 -2.79 -14.82 -1.15
N SER A 191 -3.43 -15.83 -0.58
CA SER A 191 -3.59 -15.93 0.88
C SER A 191 -2.35 -16.48 1.59
N GLN A 192 -1.54 -17.27 0.90
CA GLN A 192 -0.30 -17.83 1.44
C GLN A 192 0.88 -16.99 0.97
N TRP A 193 1.67 -16.53 1.93
CA TRP A 193 2.90 -15.77 1.72
C TRP A 193 3.68 -15.71 3.04
N LEU A 194 4.95 -15.31 2.99
CA LEU A 194 5.78 -15.09 4.16
C LEU A 194 6.50 -13.75 4.02
N ASN A 195 6.26 -12.84 4.97
CA ASN A 195 6.95 -11.55 5.01
C ASN A 195 8.42 -11.77 5.42
N LEU A 196 9.34 -11.20 4.64
CA LEU A 196 10.78 -11.21 4.90
C LEU A 196 11.31 -9.82 5.30
N ASN A 197 10.44 -8.92 5.75
CA ASN A 197 10.85 -7.73 6.50
C ASN A 197 11.31 -8.11 7.92
N GLY A 198 11.98 -7.18 8.59
CA GLY A 198 12.60 -7.40 9.90
C GLY A 198 14.12 -7.27 9.86
N MET A 199 14.81 -7.79 10.87
CA MET A 199 16.27 -7.67 10.94
C MET A 199 16.96 -8.57 9.91
N TRP A 200 17.88 -7.99 9.15
CA TRP A 200 18.82 -8.69 8.28
C TRP A 200 20.24 -8.42 8.75
N GLY A 201 21.14 -9.38 8.54
CA GLY A 201 22.57 -9.11 8.60
C GLY A 201 22.95 -8.13 7.51
N PHE A 202 23.86 -7.21 7.80
CA PHE A 202 24.22 -6.12 6.89
C PHE A 202 25.70 -5.76 7.00
N GLN A 203 26.33 -5.46 5.86
CA GLN A 203 27.65 -4.83 5.83
C GLN A 203 27.88 -4.06 4.53
N ARG A 204 28.75 -3.04 4.59
CA ARG A 204 29.31 -2.40 3.39
C ARG A 204 30.11 -3.43 2.58
N ALA A 205 30.02 -3.33 1.26
CA ALA A 205 30.74 -4.16 0.31
C ALA A 205 31.77 -3.34 -0.48
N SER A 206 32.78 -4.04 -1.01
CA SER A 206 33.72 -3.49 -1.98
C SER A 206 33.46 -4.02 -3.39
N ALA A 207 33.86 -3.27 -4.42
CA ALA A 207 33.75 -3.74 -5.79
C ALA A 207 34.57 -5.03 -5.99
N GLY A 208 33.95 -6.06 -6.58
CA GLY A 208 34.59 -7.36 -6.81
C GLY A 208 34.74 -8.24 -5.56
N GLU A 209 34.17 -7.85 -4.42
CA GLU A 209 34.13 -8.68 -3.22
C GLU A 209 33.30 -9.95 -3.46
N ASN A 210 33.76 -11.09 -2.97
CA ASN A 210 32.99 -12.33 -3.02
C ASN A 210 31.79 -12.26 -2.07
N PRO A 211 30.62 -12.81 -2.44
CA PRO A 211 29.46 -12.82 -1.55
C PRO A 211 29.78 -13.50 -0.20
N PRO A 212 29.29 -12.97 0.93
CA PRO A 212 29.64 -13.46 2.28
C PRO A 212 28.80 -14.68 2.71
N PHE A 213 28.81 -15.75 1.92
CA PHE A 213 28.07 -16.98 2.23
C PHE A 213 28.48 -17.60 3.57
N ASN A 214 27.50 -18.06 4.35
CA ASN A 214 27.67 -18.69 5.65
C ASN A 214 28.46 -17.84 6.67
N LYS A 215 28.46 -16.51 6.50
CA LYS A 215 29.15 -15.59 7.41
C LYS A 215 28.16 -14.71 8.15
N THR A 216 28.45 -14.44 9.42
CA THR A 216 27.84 -13.33 10.15
C THR A 216 28.38 -12.02 9.59
N LEU A 217 27.49 -11.12 9.20
CA LEU A 217 27.87 -9.78 8.72
C LEU A 217 28.18 -8.85 9.89
N SER A 218 28.90 -7.76 9.63
CA SER A 218 29.45 -6.89 10.68
C SER A 218 28.40 -6.07 11.44
N SER A 219 27.19 -5.94 10.89
CA SER A 219 26.09 -5.18 11.49
C SER A 219 24.73 -5.79 11.12
N ASN A 220 23.65 -5.14 11.52
CA ASN A 220 22.29 -5.51 11.13
C ASN A 220 21.53 -4.27 10.65
N ILE A 221 20.50 -4.49 9.83
CA ILE A 221 19.61 -3.46 9.29
C ILE A 221 18.16 -3.91 9.40
N LEU A 222 17.25 -2.97 9.69
CA LEU A 222 15.82 -3.23 9.62
C LEU A 222 15.31 -3.06 8.19
N VAL A 223 14.97 -4.17 7.54
CA VAL A 223 14.34 -4.17 6.21
C VAL A 223 12.83 -3.91 6.37
N PRO A 224 12.22 -3.06 5.51
CA PRO A 224 12.76 -2.56 4.25
C PRO A 224 13.10 -1.07 4.31
N PHE A 225 13.79 -0.60 5.35
CA PHE A 225 14.18 0.79 5.45
C PHE A 225 15.60 0.98 4.86
N PRO A 226 15.84 2.01 4.01
CA PRO A 226 17.14 2.29 3.42
C PRO A 226 18.23 2.49 4.50
N PRO A 227 19.49 2.09 4.27
CA PRO A 227 20.59 2.30 5.22
C PRO A 227 20.76 3.74 5.70
N GLU A 228 20.37 4.73 4.90
CA GLU A 228 20.43 6.16 5.24
C GLU A 228 19.36 6.58 6.24
N SER A 229 18.25 5.85 6.33
CA SER A 229 17.11 6.20 7.19
C SER A 229 17.38 5.87 8.66
N ALA A 230 16.74 6.61 9.57
CA ALA A 230 16.80 6.31 10.99
C ALA A 230 16.13 4.98 11.34
N LEU A 231 14.99 4.65 10.70
CA LEU A 231 14.28 3.40 10.95
C LEU A 231 15.09 2.15 10.58
N SER A 232 16.06 2.25 9.67
CA SER A 232 16.95 1.12 9.36
C SER A 232 17.89 0.74 10.51
N GLY A 233 18.17 1.70 11.42
CA GLY A 233 19.19 1.57 12.48
C GLY A 233 20.64 1.77 12.00
N VAL A 234 20.88 2.06 10.72
CA VAL A 234 22.23 2.22 10.15
C VAL A 234 22.64 3.69 10.03
N MET A 235 21.77 4.55 9.50
CA MET A 235 21.99 5.99 9.25
C MET A 235 23.32 6.31 8.56
N SER A 236 23.64 5.60 7.47
CA SER A 236 24.87 5.83 6.72
C SER A 236 24.68 5.52 5.24
N HIS A 237 25.21 6.40 4.39
CA HIS A 237 25.17 6.21 2.94
C HIS A 237 26.13 5.12 2.47
N ILE A 238 25.61 4.20 1.66
CA ILE A 238 26.34 3.02 1.21
C ILE A 238 26.00 2.67 -0.25
N ASP A 239 26.91 2.99 -1.17
CA ASP A 239 26.76 2.64 -2.59
C ASP A 239 26.72 1.13 -2.81
N ARG A 240 27.45 0.35 -1.98
CA ARG A 240 27.58 -1.10 -2.13
C ARG A 240 27.41 -1.81 -0.80
N ALA A 241 26.47 -2.74 -0.74
CA ALA A 241 26.17 -3.47 0.49
C ALA A 241 25.87 -4.94 0.25
N TRP A 242 26.13 -5.76 1.27
CA TRP A 242 25.62 -7.12 1.39
C TRP A 242 24.53 -7.17 2.45
N TYR A 243 23.42 -7.79 2.10
CA TYR A 243 22.36 -8.18 3.02
C TYR A 243 22.35 -9.71 3.13
N ARG A 244 22.07 -10.22 4.33
CA ARG A 244 21.93 -11.65 4.57
C ARG A 244 20.75 -11.94 5.48
N ARG A 245 19.93 -12.92 5.11
CA ARG A 245 18.85 -13.45 5.95
C ARG A 245 18.78 -14.96 5.87
N GLU A 246 18.49 -15.56 7.01
CA GLU A 246 18.10 -16.95 7.12
C GLU A 246 16.59 -17.07 7.21
N VAL A 247 16.02 -18.08 6.55
CA VAL A 247 14.57 -18.32 6.55
C VAL A 247 14.28 -19.81 6.54
N GLU A 248 13.24 -20.21 7.27
CA GLU A 248 12.66 -21.53 7.15
C GLU A 248 11.43 -21.49 6.25
N ILE A 249 11.38 -22.37 5.26
CA ILE A 249 10.23 -22.48 4.37
C ILE A 249 9.16 -23.31 5.07
N PRO A 250 7.92 -22.80 5.21
CA PRO A 250 6.84 -23.56 5.83
C PRO A 250 6.62 -24.91 5.14
N SER A 251 6.58 -26.00 5.91
CA SER A 251 6.42 -27.37 5.39
C SER A 251 5.12 -27.59 4.62
N VAL A 252 4.09 -26.78 4.89
CA VAL A 252 2.83 -26.77 4.14
C VAL A 252 2.99 -26.33 2.68
N TRP A 253 4.13 -25.74 2.31
CA TRP A 253 4.45 -25.33 0.93
C TRP A 253 5.19 -26.41 0.13
N ASN A 254 5.44 -27.59 0.72
CA ASN A 254 6.12 -28.68 0.03
C ASN A 254 5.42 -29.06 -1.28
N GLY A 255 6.20 -29.15 -2.37
CA GLY A 255 5.70 -29.45 -3.71
C GLY A 255 5.14 -28.24 -4.48
N GLN A 256 5.08 -27.05 -3.86
CA GLN A 256 4.81 -25.80 -4.55
C GLN A 256 6.12 -25.18 -5.06
N ARG A 257 6.01 -24.26 -6.02
CA ARG A 257 7.12 -23.41 -6.44
C ARG A 257 7.22 -22.22 -5.49
N ILE A 258 8.42 -21.84 -5.09
CA ILE A 258 8.67 -20.75 -4.15
C ILE A 258 9.21 -19.56 -4.92
N ILE A 259 8.46 -18.46 -4.91
CA ILE A 259 8.85 -17.21 -5.58
C ILE A 259 9.33 -16.22 -4.51
N LEU A 260 10.56 -15.74 -4.67
CA LEU A 260 11.10 -14.63 -3.87
C LEU A 260 10.83 -13.32 -4.57
N HIS A 261 10.19 -12.40 -3.87
CA HIS A 261 9.79 -11.10 -4.37
C HIS A 261 10.48 -9.96 -3.62
N PHE A 262 10.78 -8.91 -4.37
CA PHE A 262 11.22 -7.62 -3.86
C PHE A 262 10.28 -6.54 -4.39
N GLY A 263 9.78 -5.68 -3.51
CA GLY A 263 8.97 -4.53 -3.91
C GLY A 263 9.79 -3.52 -4.72
N ALA A 264 11.01 -3.25 -4.25
CA ALA A 264 12.03 -2.44 -4.91
C ALA A 264 13.36 -2.56 -4.15
N VAL A 265 14.47 -2.46 -4.87
CA VAL A 265 15.82 -2.36 -4.31
C VAL A 265 16.58 -1.32 -5.12
N ASP A 266 17.05 -0.24 -4.50
CA ASP A 266 17.77 0.83 -5.20
C ASP A 266 19.29 0.52 -5.23
N TRP A 267 19.96 0.35 -6.37
CA TRP A 267 19.42 0.33 -7.73
C TRP A 267 19.62 -1.03 -8.43
N GLU A 268 20.80 -1.64 -8.28
CA GLU A 268 21.11 -2.98 -8.78
C GLU A 268 21.13 -3.98 -7.63
N ALA A 269 20.45 -5.11 -7.80
CA ALA A 269 20.36 -6.18 -6.80
C ALA A 269 20.74 -7.53 -7.41
N THR A 270 21.74 -8.21 -6.84
CA THR A 270 22.14 -9.57 -7.22
C THR A 270 21.77 -10.55 -6.11
N ILE A 271 21.01 -11.57 -6.45
CA ILE A 271 20.38 -12.50 -5.50
C ILE A 271 21.10 -13.84 -5.49
N TYR A 272 21.40 -14.33 -4.30
CA TYR A 272 21.96 -15.66 -4.07
C TYR A 272 21.10 -16.43 -3.05
N ILE A 273 20.91 -17.72 -3.33
CA ILE A 273 20.20 -18.65 -2.44
C ILE A 273 21.13 -19.83 -2.17
N ASN A 274 21.44 -20.08 -0.89
CA ASN A 274 22.33 -21.17 -0.47
C ASN A 274 23.66 -21.21 -1.24
N GLY A 275 24.27 -20.06 -1.49
CA GLY A 275 25.52 -19.94 -2.25
C GLY A 275 25.37 -19.95 -3.78
N HIS A 276 24.18 -20.20 -4.32
CA HIS A 276 23.92 -20.22 -5.75
C HIS A 276 23.41 -18.86 -6.25
N HIS A 277 23.99 -18.36 -7.35
CA HIS A 277 23.51 -17.16 -8.03
C HIS A 277 22.18 -17.45 -8.73
N VAL A 278 21.15 -16.68 -8.37
CA VAL A 278 19.80 -16.81 -8.94
C VAL A 278 19.57 -15.81 -10.07
N GLY A 279 19.99 -14.54 -9.88
CA GLY A 279 19.81 -13.51 -10.89
C GLY A 279 20.15 -12.11 -10.39
N THR A 280 20.10 -11.15 -11.33
CA THR A 280 20.34 -9.73 -11.08
C THR A 280 19.16 -8.91 -11.59
N ASN A 281 18.71 -7.93 -10.81
CA ASN A 281 17.77 -6.89 -11.23
C ASN A 281 18.49 -5.54 -11.29
N GLN A 282 18.13 -4.75 -12.31
CA GLN A 282 18.51 -3.34 -12.43
C GLN A 282 17.22 -2.53 -12.49
N GLY A 283 17.08 -1.50 -11.65
CA GLY A 283 15.89 -0.67 -11.55
C GLY A 283 15.47 -0.47 -10.09
N GLY A 284 15.52 0.78 -9.62
CA GLY A 284 15.39 1.12 -8.21
C GLY A 284 13.98 1.20 -7.66
N TYR A 285 12.97 1.19 -8.53
CA TYR A 285 11.60 1.56 -8.18
C TYR A 285 10.55 0.50 -8.52
N ASN A 286 10.90 -0.47 -9.35
CA ASN A 286 9.97 -1.46 -9.88
C ASN A 286 10.12 -2.80 -9.14
N PRO A 287 9.02 -3.51 -8.86
CA PRO A 287 9.08 -4.85 -8.29
C PRO A 287 9.69 -5.87 -9.25
N PHE A 288 10.38 -6.84 -8.68
CA PHE A 288 10.93 -8.00 -9.39
C PHE A 288 10.86 -9.25 -8.53
N SER A 289 11.01 -10.41 -9.16
CA SER A 289 10.94 -11.69 -8.47
C SER A 289 11.70 -12.80 -9.18
N PHE A 290 12.11 -13.80 -8.42
CA PHE A 290 12.75 -15.01 -8.93
C PHE A 290 12.08 -16.26 -8.38
N ASP A 291 11.93 -17.27 -9.23
CA ASP A 291 11.62 -18.63 -8.79
C ASP A 291 12.88 -19.24 -8.18
N ILE A 292 12.87 -19.44 -6.86
CA ILE A 292 14.03 -19.93 -6.11
C ILE A 292 13.94 -21.43 -5.81
N THR A 293 12.87 -22.10 -6.24
CA THR A 293 12.53 -23.49 -5.86
C THR A 293 13.70 -24.45 -6.01
N ASP A 294 14.39 -24.39 -7.15
CA ASP A 294 15.44 -25.33 -7.53
C ASP A 294 16.79 -25.04 -6.83
N PHE A 295 16.88 -23.95 -6.05
CA PHE A 295 18.05 -23.56 -5.25
C PHE A 295 17.88 -23.84 -3.75
N LEU A 296 16.70 -24.25 -3.33
CA LEU A 296 16.39 -24.53 -1.93
C LEU A 296 16.92 -25.91 -1.51
N HIS A 297 17.42 -25.99 -0.27
CA HIS A 297 17.59 -27.27 0.39
C HIS A 297 16.21 -27.89 0.66
N TYR A 298 16.09 -29.23 0.57
CA TYR A 298 14.83 -29.93 0.78
C TYR A 298 14.19 -29.68 2.16
N SER A 299 15.02 -29.41 3.17
CA SER A 299 14.58 -29.13 4.54
C SER A 299 15.59 -28.23 5.26
N GLY A 300 15.12 -27.56 6.30
CA GLY A 300 15.95 -26.71 7.17
C GLY A 300 16.04 -25.27 6.68
N VAL A 301 16.92 -24.52 7.35
CA VAL A 301 17.16 -23.10 7.11
C VAL A 301 17.77 -22.89 5.72
N GLN A 302 17.27 -21.87 5.04
CA GLN A 302 17.73 -21.39 3.75
C GLN A 302 18.45 -20.06 3.94
N GLU A 303 19.58 -19.89 3.27
CA GLU A 303 20.32 -18.64 3.25
C GLU A 303 19.94 -17.80 2.02
N ILE A 304 19.56 -16.55 2.26
CA ILE A 304 19.37 -15.51 1.24
C ILE A 304 20.48 -14.49 1.41
N VAL A 305 21.25 -14.24 0.35
CA VAL A 305 22.24 -13.17 0.27
C VAL A 305 21.89 -12.23 -0.88
N VAL A 306 21.89 -10.93 -0.63
CA VAL A 306 21.61 -9.90 -1.63
C VAL A 306 22.79 -8.92 -1.69
N GLY A 307 23.39 -8.80 -2.87
CA GLY A 307 24.36 -7.77 -3.17
C GLY A 307 23.69 -6.57 -3.81
N VAL A 308 23.91 -5.38 -3.27
CA VAL A 308 23.34 -4.13 -3.77
C VAL A 308 24.44 -3.22 -4.31
N PHE A 309 24.14 -2.55 -5.43
CA PHE A 309 24.92 -1.42 -5.91
C PHE A 309 24.01 -0.27 -6.36
N ASP A 310 24.24 0.93 -5.83
CA ASP A 310 23.64 2.18 -6.29
C ASP A 310 24.70 3.28 -6.40
N PRO A 311 25.05 3.75 -7.61
CA PRO A 311 25.93 4.90 -7.78
C PRO A 311 25.25 6.25 -7.51
N THR A 312 23.98 6.28 -7.10
CA THR A 312 23.19 7.50 -6.82
C THR A 312 23.34 8.52 -7.97
N ASP A 313 23.85 9.73 -7.71
CA ASP A 313 24.03 10.79 -8.71
C ASP A 313 25.36 10.76 -9.46
N SER A 314 26.21 9.75 -9.21
CA SER A 314 27.42 9.49 -9.99
C SER A 314 27.18 8.60 -11.22
N GLY A 315 25.98 7.99 -11.33
CA GLY A 315 25.58 7.15 -12.45
C GLY A 315 24.57 7.82 -13.39
N GLU A 316 24.07 7.06 -14.36
CA GLU A 316 23.08 7.53 -15.34
C GLU A 316 21.66 6.99 -15.10
N GLN A 317 21.50 6.05 -14.17
CA GLN A 317 20.25 5.38 -13.85
C GLN A 317 19.19 6.34 -13.30
N ALA A 318 17.93 5.90 -13.31
CA ALA A 318 16.85 6.64 -12.68
C ALA A 318 17.11 6.75 -11.17
N ARG A 319 17.21 7.98 -10.66
CA ARG A 319 17.48 8.30 -9.25
C ARG A 319 16.44 9.21 -8.62
N GLY A 320 15.53 9.78 -9.40
CA GLY A 320 14.60 10.79 -8.90
C GLY A 320 15.37 12.00 -8.40
N LYS A 321 15.10 12.42 -7.15
CA LYS A 321 15.75 13.58 -6.50
C LYS A 321 16.89 13.22 -5.54
N GLN A 322 17.38 11.98 -5.57
CA GLN A 322 18.42 11.49 -4.67
C GLN A 322 19.81 12.02 -5.06
N VAL A 323 20.59 12.49 -4.09
CA VAL A 323 21.99 12.92 -4.25
C VAL A 323 22.84 12.49 -3.04
N HIS A 324 24.15 12.29 -3.26
CA HIS A 324 25.10 12.02 -2.16
C HIS A 324 25.20 13.20 -1.18
N ASN A 325 25.02 14.43 -1.67
CA ASN A 325 25.16 15.66 -0.88
C ASN A 325 23.88 16.51 -1.03
N PRO A 326 22.86 16.31 -0.17
CA PRO A 326 21.59 17.01 -0.26
C PRO A 326 21.73 18.53 -0.19
N ILE A 327 21.06 19.21 -1.11
CA ILE A 327 21.05 20.66 -1.24
C ILE A 327 19.78 21.12 -1.95
N ASP A 328 19.20 22.21 -1.46
CA ASP A 328 17.98 22.83 -1.98
C ASP A 328 16.84 21.83 -2.17
N ILE A 329 16.49 21.53 -3.42
CA ILE A 329 15.39 20.66 -3.85
C ILE A 329 15.82 19.20 -4.14
N TRP A 330 17.08 18.86 -3.84
CA TRP A 330 17.68 17.53 -3.96
C TRP A 330 17.92 16.93 -2.58
N TYR A 331 17.45 15.70 -2.38
CA TYR A 331 17.26 15.11 -1.06
C TYR A 331 18.22 13.97 -0.75
N THR A 332 18.18 13.51 0.49
CA THR A 332 18.92 12.35 0.98
C THR A 332 18.68 11.13 0.09
N ALA A 333 19.77 10.45 -0.28
CA ALA A 333 19.73 9.20 -1.01
C ALA A 333 19.12 8.06 -0.17
N SER A 334 18.52 7.07 -0.83
CA SER A 334 17.90 5.89 -0.25
C SER A 334 18.36 4.65 -1.02
N THR A 335 19.44 4.02 -0.55
CA THR A 335 20.01 2.86 -1.21
C THR A 335 19.44 1.54 -0.69
N GLY A 336 19.61 0.46 -1.45
CA GLY A 336 19.28 -0.89 -1.02
C GLY A 336 17.78 -1.18 -0.91
N ILE A 337 17.43 -2.09 -0.01
CA ILE A 337 16.09 -2.67 0.06
C ILE A 337 15.17 -1.67 0.75
N TRP A 338 14.35 -0.94 -0.02
CA TRP A 338 13.48 0.10 0.50
C TRP A 338 11.97 -0.23 0.43
N GLN A 339 11.59 -1.38 -0.15
CA GLN A 339 10.23 -1.92 -0.08
C GLN A 339 10.22 -3.38 0.36
N THR A 340 9.04 -3.88 0.76
CA THR A 340 8.85 -5.21 1.34
C THR A 340 9.51 -6.32 0.53
N VAL A 341 10.12 -7.28 1.23
CA VAL A 341 10.62 -8.55 0.68
C VAL A 341 9.73 -9.66 1.17
N TRP A 342 9.34 -10.61 0.32
CA TRP A 342 8.47 -11.71 0.74
C TRP A 342 8.62 -12.96 -0.14
N LEU A 343 8.13 -14.09 0.38
CA LEU A 343 7.97 -15.33 -0.38
C LEU A 343 6.50 -15.59 -0.68
N GLU A 344 6.21 -16.10 -1.88
CA GLU A 344 4.91 -16.66 -2.25
C GLU A 344 5.10 -18.12 -2.68
N PRO A 345 4.37 -19.09 -2.08
CA PRO A 345 4.23 -20.40 -2.67
C PRO A 345 3.19 -20.34 -3.80
N VAL A 346 3.53 -20.89 -4.95
CA VAL A 346 2.65 -20.92 -6.11
C VAL A 346 2.57 -22.32 -6.72
N PRO A 347 1.40 -22.73 -7.24
CA PRO A 347 1.30 -23.96 -8.01
C PRO A 347 2.09 -23.86 -9.32
N VAL A 348 2.38 -25.01 -9.92
CA VAL A 348 3.03 -25.07 -11.25
C VAL A 348 2.18 -24.35 -12.29
N THR A 349 0.88 -24.67 -12.34
CA THR A 349 -0.10 -23.96 -13.17
C THR A 349 -0.73 -22.83 -12.37
N ARG A 350 -0.42 -21.58 -12.73
CA ARG A 350 -0.77 -20.40 -11.93
C ARG A 350 -1.04 -19.16 -12.78
N VAL A 351 -1.75 -18.18 -12.20
CA VAL A 351 -1.81 -16.82 -12.73
C VAL A 351 -0.49 -16.12 -12.49
N ASP A 352 0.17 -15.71 -13.57
CA ASP A 352 1.41 -14.96 -13.51
C ASP A 352 1.14 -13.44 -13.50
N TYR A 353 0.20 -13.00 -14.34
CA TYR A 353 -0.14 -11.59 -14.52
C TYR A 353 -1.63 -11.40 -14.88
N LEU A 354 -2.16 -10.23 -14.51
CA LEU A 354 -3.51 -9.78 -14.84
C LEU A 354 -3.47 -8.39 -15.44
N ARG A 355 -4.19 -8.17 -16.55
CA ARG A 355 -4.49 -6.84 -17.08
C ARG A 355 -5.99 -6.62 -17.10
N ILE A 356 -6.43 -5.50 -16.52
CA ILE A 356 -7.84 -5.13 -16.45
C ILE A 356 -8.02 -3.76 -17.10
N VAL A 357 -8.69 -3.74 -18.24
CA VAL A 357 -8.93 -2.51 -19.01
C VAL A 357 -10.40 -2.13 -18.93
N PRO A 358 -10.77 -0.99 -18.33
CA PRO A 358 -12.14 -0.50 -18.34
C PRO A 358 -12.67 -0.25 -19.76
N ASP A 359 -13.84 -0.80 -20.07
CA ASP A 359 -14.61 -0.46 -21.26
C ASP A 359 -15.99 0.05 -20.83
N VAL A 360 -16.01 1.33 -20.48
CA VAL A 360 -17.21 2.01 -19.98
C VAL A 360 -18.30 2.08 -21.06
N ALA A 361 -17.93 2.17 -22.33
CA ALA A 361 -18.89 2.25 -23.44
C ALA A 361 -19.69 0.95 -23.60
N ARG A 362 -19.04 -0.21 -23.46
CA ARG A 362 -19.70 -1.53 -23.46
C ARG A 362 -20.25 -1.92 -22.08
N GLY A 363 -19.91 -1.17 -21.03
CA GLY A 363 -20.37 -1.39 -19.66
C GLY A 363 -19.68 -2.55 -18.95
N GLY A 364 -18.35 -2.63 -19.01
CA GLY A 364 -17.59 -3.71 -18.36
C GLY A 364 -16.08 -3.52 -18.41
N VAL A 365 -15.34 -4.62 -18.34
CA VAL A 365 -13.87 -4.63 -18.49
C VAL A 365 -13.43 -5.65 -19.52
N MET A 366 -12.34 -5.36 -20.23
CA MET A 366 -11.53 -6.37 -20.89
C MET A 366 -10.55 -6.92 -19.87
N LEU A 367 -10.62 -8.23 -19.62
CA LEU A 367 -9.71 -8.95 -18.74
C LEU A 367 -8.76 -9.82 -19.57
N GLU A 368 -7.47 -9.63 -19.35
CA GLU A 368 -6.39 -10.51 -19.81
C GLU A 368 -5.85 -11.26 -18.59
N THR A 369 -5.80 -12.58 -18.67
CA THR A 369 -5.18 -13.43 -17.65
C THR A 369 -4.00 -14.17 -18.26
N SER A 370 -2.78 -13.88 -17.81
CA SER A 370 -1.60 -14.67 -18.15
C SER A 370 -1.47 -15.82 -17.15
N VAL A 371 -1.54 -17.04 -17.65
CA VAL A 371 -1.44 -18.30 -16.92
C VAL A 371 -0.28 -19.10 -17.52
N VAL A 372 0.63 -19.52 -16.65
CA VAL A 372 1.82 -20.31 -16.99
C VAL A 372 1.72 -21.71 -16.37
N GLY A 373 2.51 -22.67 -16.86
CA GLY A 373 2.55 -24.05 -16.36
C GLY A 373 1.96 -25.07 -17.34
N ASP A 374 1.34 -26.14 -16.82
CA ASP A 374 0.59 -27.09 -17.64
C ASP A 374 -0.78 -26.51 -17.98
N LEU A 375 -1.00 -26.23 -19.26
CA LEU A 375 -2.21 -25.61 -19.80
C LEU A 375 -3.22 -26.61 -20.36
N SER A 376 -2.98 -27.92 -20.19
CA SER A 376 -3.91 -28.95 -20.62
C SER A 376 -5.24 -28.84 -19.85
N SER A 377 -6.33 -28.62 -20.60
CA SER A 377 -7.70 -28.51 -20.05
C SER A 377 -7.86 -27.44 -18.96
N VAL A 378 -7.16 -26.30 -19.10
CA VAL A 378 -7.20 -25.19 -18.13
C VAL A 378 -8.22 -24.12 -18.51
N ILE A 379 -9.05 -23.70 -17.55
CA ILE A 379 -9.99 -22.58 -17.67
C ILE A 379 -9.90 -21.66 -16.46
N ALA A 380 -10.19 -20.38 -16.65
CA ALA A 380 -10.35 -19.42 -15.57
C ALA A 380 -11.83 -19.23 -15.23
N HIS A 381 -12.19 -19.43 -13.96
CA HIS A 381 -13.49 -19.07 -13.41
C HIS A 381 -13.41 -17.71 -12.73
N LEU A 382 -14.12 -16.75 -13.28
CA LEU A 382 -14.18 -15.36 -12.83
C LEU A 382 -15.43 -15.15 -12.00
N LYS A 383 -15.28 -14.44 -10.88
CA LYS A 383 -16.40 -13.88 -10.10
C LYS A 383 -16.12 -12.43 -9.80
N VAL A 384 -17.03 -11.55 -10.21
CA VAL A 384 -16.96 -10.11 -9.93
C VAL A 384 -17.99 -9.76 -8.88
N ARG A 385 -17.57 -9.02 -7.85
CA ARG A 385 -18.43 -8.53 -6.77
C ARG A 385 -18.41 -7.00 -6.70
N SER A 386 -19.54 -6.43 -6.30
CA SER A 386 -19.66 -5.02 -5.94
C SER A 386 -20.27 -4.94 -4.55
N LYS A 387 -19.56 -4.31 -3.61
CA LYS A 387 -19.96 -4.23 -2.19
C LYS A 387 -20.35 -5.62 -1.63
N GLY A 388 -19.50 -6.63 -1.89
CA GLY A 388 -19.69 -8.03 -1.49
C GLY A 388 -20.71 -8.85 -2.32
N LYS A 389 -21.59 -8.22 -3.10
CA LYS A 389 -22.62 -8.90 -3.90
C LYS A 389 -22.07 -9.36 -5.25
N LEU A 390 -22.33 -10.60 -5.63
CA LEU A 390 -21.94 -11.14 -6.94
C LEU A 390 -22.71 -10.41 -8.05
N VAL A 391 -22.00 -9.76 -8.98
CA VAL A 391 -22.59 -9.01 -10.11
C VAL A 391 -22.30 -9.67 -11.45
N SER A 392 -21.26 -10.50 -11.54
CA SER A 392 -20.88 -11.20 -12.78
C SER A 392 -20.13 -12.49 -12.47
N SER A 393 -20.31 -13.53 -13.29
CA SER A 393 -19.51 -14.76 -13.19
C SER A 393 -19.42 -15.46 -14.55
N TYR A 394 -18.21 -15.87 -14.92
CA TYR A 394 -17.91 -16.49 -16.21
C TYR A 394 -16.86 -17.58 -16.09
N SER A 395 -16.87 -18.51 -17.04
CA SER A 395 -15.75 -19.39 -17.35
C SER A 395 -15.17 -18.95 -18.68
N VAL A 396 -13.88 -18.66 -18.69
CA VAL A 396 -13.17 -18.21 -19.89
C VAL A 396 -11.91 -19.05 -20.08
N PRO A 397 -11.49 -19.36 -21.33
CA PRO A 397 -10.17 -19.92 -21.56
C PRO A 397 -9.08 -18.97 -21.03
N VAL A 398 -7.94 -19.51 -20.62
CA VAL A 398 -6.80 -18.69 -20.16
C VAL A 398 -6.03 -18.09 -21.34
N ASN A 399 -5.17 -17.10 -21.10
CA ASN A 399 -4.26 -16.51 -22.09
C ASN A 399 -4.95 -15.87 -23.31
N GLN A 400 -6.16 -15.33 -23.13
CA GLN A 400 -6.82 -14.50 -24.13
C GLN A 400 -7.55 -13.33 -23.45
N ASN A 401 -7.97 -12.37 -24.26
CA ASN A 401 -8.73 -11.21 -23.81
C ASN A 401 -10.23 -11.51 -23.80
N TYR A 402 -10.88 -11.30 -22.66
CA TYR A 402 -12.32 -11.52 -22.50
C TYR A 402 -13.03 -10.29 -22.00
N PHE A 403 -14.18 -9.98 -22.60
CA PHE A 403 -15.06 -8.95 -22.09
C PHE A 403 -15.93 -9.50 -20.96
N VAL A 404 -15.86 -8.87 -19.79
CA VAL A 404 -16.69 -9.16 -18.62
C VAL A 404 -17.70 -8.03 -18.45
N PRO A 405 -18.96 -8.21 -18.87
CA PRO A 405 -19.97 -7.17 -18.73
C PRO A 405 -20.41 -7.02 -17.27
N ILE A 406 -20.69 -5.77 -16.88
CA ILE A 406 -21.21 -5.38 -15.58
C ILE A 406 -22.53 -4.66 -15.82
N ARG A 407 -23.64 -5.27 -15.38
CA ARG A 407 -24.97 -4.65 -15.53
C ARG A 407 -25.06 -3.40 -14.66
N ASN A 408 -25.51 -2.29 -15.25
CA ASN A 408 -25.65 -0.99 -14.58
C ASN A 408 -24.36 -0.58 -13.85
N PRO A 409 -23.24 -0.40 -14.59
CA PRO A 409 -21.95 -0.14 -13.97
C PRO A 409 -21.96 1.18 -13.21
N VAL A 410 -21.33 1.19 -12.04
CA VAL A 410 -21.07 2.38 -11.24
C VAL A 410 -19.65 2.81 -11.54
N LEU A 411 -19.50 4.03 -12.04
CA LEU A 411 -18.19 4.56 -12.43
C LEU A 411 -17.39 5.03 -11.21
N TRP A 412 -16.09 4.78 -11.27
CA TRP A 412 -15.10 5.31 -10.33
C TRP A 412 -14.84 6.79 -10.62
N SER A 413 -14.74 7.58 -9.56
CA SER A 413 -14.33 8.99 -9.57
C SER A 413 -13.85 9.40 -8.17
N PRO A 414 -13.19 10.55 -8.00
CA PRO A 414 -12.79 11.03 -6.67
C PRO A 414 -13.93 11.16 -5.64
N ASP A 415 -15.12 11.54 -6.11
CA ASP A 415 -16.31 11.70 -5.26
C ASP A 415 -17.08 10.37 -5.06
N ASN A 416 -16.85 9.38 -5.92
CA ASN A 416 -17.44 8.04 -5.83
C ASN A 416 -16.39 6.99 -6.24
N PRO A 417 -15.45 6.62 -5.34
CA PRO A 417 -14.37 5.68 -5.63
C PRO A 417 -14.86 4.23 -5.63
N HIS A 418 -15.80 3.92 -6.52
CA HIS A 418 -16.42 2.62 -6.60
C HIS A 418 -15.45 1.59 -7.22
N LEU A 419 -15.17 0.53 -6.46
CA LEU A 419 -14.35 -0.59 -6.90
C LEU A 419 -15.15 -1.88 -6.93
N TYR A 420 -14.79 -2.74 -7.88
CA TYR A 420 -15.29 -4.10 -8.02
C TYR A 420 -14.19 -5.07 -7.63
N ASP A 421 -14.50 -6.05 -6.77
CA ASP A 421 -13.58 -7.13 -6.46
C ASP A 421 -13.69 -8.23 -7.52
N VAL A 422 -12.58 -8.80 -7.94
CA VAL A 422 -12.54 -9.94 -8.87
C VAL A 422 -11.78 -11.11 -8.24
N GLU A 423 -12.41 -12.28 -8.24
CA GLU A 423 -11.80 -13.56 -7.91
C GLU A 423 -11.58 -14.35 -9.21
N ILE A 424 -10.35 -14.84 -9.41
CA ILE A 424 -9.98 -15.71 -10.52
C ILE A 424 -9.54 -17.05 -9.94
N ASN A 425 -10.28 -18.11 -10.27
CA ASN A 425 -9.89 -19.48 -9.94
C ASN A 425 -9.42 -20.18 -11.22
N ILE A 426 -8.18 -20.66 -11.25
CA ILE A 426 -7.68 -21.48 -12.34
C ILE A 426 -8.07 -22.92 -12.07
N VAL A 427 -8.80 -23.52 -13.00
CA VAL A 427 -9.29 -24.90 -12.91
C VAL A 427 -8.60 -25.74 -13.96
N SER A 428 -7.97 -26.83 -13.52
CA SER A 428 -7.40 -27.87 -14.37
C SER A 428 -8.05 -29.20 -14.00
N ASN A 429 -8.49 -29.96 -15.01
CA ASN A 429 -9.14 -31.27 -14.83
C ASN A 429 -10.26 -31.28 -13.77
N GLY A 430 -11.05 -30.20 -13.73
CA GLY A 430 -12.18 -30.04 -12.79
C GLY A 430 -11.81 -29.63 -11.36
N THR A 431 -10.52 -29.42 -11.07
CA THR A 431 -10.03 -29.01 -9.73
C THR A 431 -9.45 -27.60 -9.79
N VAL A 432 -9.71 -26.77 -8.78
CA VAL A 432 -9.07 -25.46 -8.64
C VAL A 432 -7.61 -25.67 -8.25
N VAL A 433 -6.69 -25.21 -9.11
CA VAL A 433 -5.24 -25.35 -8.90
C VAL A 433 -4.57 -24.05 -8.44
N ASP A 434 -5.11 -22.89 -8.83
CA ASP A 434 -4.67 -21.58 -8.35
C ASP A 434 -5.88 -20.69 -8.06
N LYS A 435 -5.73 -19.79 -7.10
CA LYS A 435 -6.76 -18.81 -6.74
C LYS A 435 -6.10 -17.48 -6.42
N VAL A 436 -6.51 -16.44 -7.15
CA VAL A 436 -6.07 -15.06 -6.91
C VAL A 436 -7.26 -14.12 -6.81
N THR A 437 -7.11 -13.03 -6.06
CA THR A 437 -8.07 -11.93 -6.04
C THR A 437 -7.41 -10.62 -6.48
N SER A 438 -8.19 -9.74 -7.07
CA SER A 438 -7.80 -8.39 -7.50
C SER A 438 -9.01 -7.46 -7.41
N TYR A 439 -8.87 -6.22 -7.85
CA TYR A 439 -9.97 -5.26 -7.94
C TYR A 439 -9.78 -4.32 -9.13
N PHE A 440 -10.86 -3.66 -9.54
CA PHE A 440 -10.80 -2.63 -10.59
C PHE A 440 -11.84 -1.54 -10.38
N GLY A 441 -11.57 -0.36 -10.94
CA GLY A 441 -12.53 0.74 -11.07
C GLY A 441 -12.91 0.96 -12.53
N LEU A 442 -14.17 1.33 -12.79
CA LEU A 442 -14.64 1.67 -14.14
C LEU A 442 -14.60 3.18 -14.35
N ARG A 443 -13.67 3.68 -15.17
CA ARG A 443 -13.57 5.11 -15.50
C ARG A 443 -12.97 5.36 -16.87
N THR A 444 -13.31 6.49 -17.48
CA THR A 444 -12.61 7.03 -18.65
C THR A 444 -11.92 8.33 -18.32
N ILE A 445 -10.73 8.55 -18.87
CA ILE A 445 -10.03 9.83 -18.89
C ILE A 445 -9.72 10.16 -20.36
N SER A 446 -9.92 11.41 -20.77
CA SER A 446 -9.72 11.82 -22.17
C SER A 446 -9.55 13.32 -22.29
N ILE A 447 -9.02 13.77 -23.43
CA ILE A 447 -9.15 15.15 -23.88
C ILE A 447 -10.40 15.27 -24.74
N SER A 448 -11.23 16.27 -24.47
CA SER A 448 -12.41 16.60 -25.26
C SER A 448 -12.63 18.11 -25.27
N HIS A 449 -13.44 18.62 -26.20
CA HIS A 449 -13.61 20.06 -26.37
C HIS A 449 -14.81 20.58 -25.57
N VAL A 450 -14.62 21.71 -24.89
CA VAL A 450 -15.70 22.57 -24.39
C VAL A 450 -15.68 23.84 -25.24
N GLY A 451 -16.63 23.97 -26.16
CA GLY A 451 -16.53 24.93 -27.26
C GLY A 451 -15.34 24.58 -28.16
N ASN A 452 -14.43 25.53 -28.36
CA ASN A 452 -13.19 25.32 -29.13
C ASN A 452 -11.95 25.07 -28.25
N VAL A 453 -12.14 24.85 -26.94
CA VAL A 453 -11.03 24.70 -26.00
C VAL A 453 -10.90 23.23 -25.57
N PRO A 454 -9.73 22.58 -25.78
CA PRO A 454 -9.48 21.23 -25.26
C PRO A 454 -9.44 21.24 -23.73
N ARG A 455 -10.13 20.29 -23.12
CA ARG A 455 -10.27 20.11 -21.68
C ARG A 455 -10.09 18.66 -21.29
N ILE A 456 -9.59 18.43 -20.07
CA ILE A 456 -9.61 17.10 -19.48
C ILE A 456 -11.04 16.71 -19.10
N HIS A 457 -11.45 15.52 -19.50
CA HIS A 457 -12.73 14.93 -19.16
C HIS A 457 -12.54 13.64 -18.36
N LEU A 458 -13.23 13.54 -17.22
CA LEU A 458 -13.40 12.30 -16.46
C LEU A 458 -14.82 11.78 -16.68
N ASN A 459 -14.96 10.52 -17.08
CA ASN A 459 -16.26 9.89 -17.35
C ASN A 459 -17.14 10.72 -18.33
N GLY A 460 -16.49 11.29 -19.36
CA GLY A 460 -17.13 12.06 -20.42
C GLY A 460 -17.48 13.50 -20.07
N ARG A 461 -17.19 13.99 -18.86
CA ARG A 461 -17.49 15.36 -18.42
C ARG A 461 -16.22 16.14 -18.12
N PRO A 462 -16.16 17.46 -18.42
CA PRO A 462 -15.04 18.29 -18.02
C PRO A 462 -14.77 18.16 -16.53
N PHE A 463 -13.52 17.92 -16.15
CA PHE A 463 -13.13 17.71 -14.76
C PHE A 463 -11.85 18.49 -14.48
N PHE A 464 -11.91 19.41 -13.50
CA PHE A 464 -10.77 20.24 -13.15
C PHE A 464 -9.88 19.52 -12.14
N HIS A 465 -8.59 19.35 -12.46
CA HIS A 465 -7.62 18.75 -11.55
C HIS A 465 -7.17 19.80 -10.53
N ILE A 466 -7.57 19.61 -9.27
CA ILE A 466 -7.13 20.41 -8.13
C ILE A 466 -6.11 19.54 -7.42
N GLY A 467 -4.84 19.73 -7.77
CA GLY A 467 -3.75 18.83 -7.38
C GLY A 467 -2.83 19.38 -6.32
N VAL A 468 -2.09 18.47 -5.70
CA VAL A 468 -0.93 18.76 -4.86
C VAL A 468 0.21 17.82 -5.24
N LEU A 469 1.44 18.30 -5.16
CA LEU A 469 2.62 17.51 -5.41
C LEU A 469 3.03 16.73 -4.16
N ASP A 470 3.61 15.55 -4.35
CA ASP A 470 4.06 14.69 -3.26
C ASP A 470 5.42 14.08 -3.64
N GLN A 471 6.49 14.48 -2.92
CA GLN A 471 7.85 13.98 -3.12
C GLN A 471 8.03 12.55 -2.60
N GLY A 472 7.14 12.07 -1.72
CA GLY A 472 7.18 10.72 -1.16
C GLY A 472 8.28 10.48 -0.12
N TYR A 473 8.74 11.53 0.57
CA TYR A 473 9.75 11.42 1.61
C TYR A 473 9.15 11.44 3.03
N TRP A 474 9.82 10.71 3.92
CA TRP A 474 9.54 10.57 5.35
C TRP A 474 10.81 10.92 6.14
N PRO A 475 10.73 11.71 7.23
CA PRO A 475 11.93 12.10 7.97
C PRO A 475 12.68 10.88 8.56
N ASP A 476 11.93 9.89 9.02
CA ASP A 476 12.44 8.72 9.74
C ASP A 476 12.76 7.52 8.83
N GLY A 477 12.01 7.35 7.73
CA GLY A 477 12.13 6.24 6.78
C GLY A 477 12.62 6.61 5.37
N LEU A 478 12.83 7.90 5.09
CA LEU A 478 13.18 8.46 3.76
C LEU A 478 12.19 8.01 2.69
N TYR A 479 12.56 7.11 1.79
CA TYR A 479 11.66 6.55 0.77
C TYR A 479 10.58 5.63 1.32
N THR A 480 10.74 5.10 2.53
CA THR A 480 9.84 4.08 3.08
C THR A 480 8.95 4.68 4.15
N ALA A 481 7.63 4.66 3.93
CA ALA A 481 6.69 5.05 4.97
C ALA A 481 6.81 4.11 6.19
N PRO A 482 6.72 4.61 7.44
CA PRO A 482 6.85 3.77 8.63
C PRO A 482 5.78 2.68 8.72
N THR A 483 4.54 3.00 8.35
CA THR A 483 3.37 2.12 8.42
C THR A 483 2.43 2.34 7.24
N ASP A 484 1.51 1.40 7.02
CA ASP A 484 0.48 1.53 5.99
C ASP A 484 -0.52 2.66 6.35
N GLU A 485 -0.80 2.87 7.64
CA GLU A 485 -1.60 3.98 8.15
C GLU A 485 -0.99 5.35 7.84
N ALA A 486 0.35 5.45 7.79
CA ALA A 486 1.04 6.67 7.40
C ALA A 486 0.73 7.04 5.94
N LEU A 487 0.73 6.06 5.02
CA LEU A 487 0.33 6.26 3.63
C LEU A 487 -1.13 6.73 3.53
N VAL A 488 -2.01 6.14 4.34
CA VAL A 488 -3.44 6.50 4.39
C VAL A 488 -3.63 7.94 4.86
N TYR A 489 -2.88 8.38 5.87
CA TYR A 489 -2.98 9.73 6.42
C TYR A 489 -2.73 10.81 5.36
N ASP A 490 -1.64 10.71 4.60
CA ASP A 490 -1.31 11.71 3.58
C ASP A 490 -2.44 11.80 2.53
N LEU A 491 -2.99 10.66 2.08
CA LEU A 491 -4.11 10.62 1.12
C LEU A 491 -5.43 11.15 1.71
N ASP A 492 -5.70 10.91 2.99
CA ASP A 492 -6.86 11.50 3.67
C ASP A 492 -6.71 13.02 3.78
N MET A 493 -5.51 13.52 4.06
CA MET A 493 -5.22 14.95 4.11
C MET A 493 -5.40 15.63 2.76
N VAL A 494 -4.97 15.01 1.65
CA VAL A 494 -5.28 15.49 0.28
C VAL A 494 -6.78 15.79 0.15
N LYS A 495 -7.63 14.83 0.56
CA LYS A 495 -9.09 15.01 0.49
C LYS A 495 -9.58 16.06 1.47
N HIS A 496 -9.07 16.10 2.70
CA HIS A 496 -9.46 17.09 3.71
C HIS A 496 -9.23 18.52 3.21
N PHE A 497 -8.07 18.78 2.61
CA PHE A 497 -7.73 20.07 2.01
C PHE A 497 -8.58 20.45 0.79
N GLY A 498 -9.33 19.50 0.19
CA GLY A 498 -10.18 19.76 -0.96
C GLY A 498 -9.53 19.46 -2.31
N TYR A 499 -8.32 18.90 -2.33
CA TYR A 499 -7.70 18.38 -3.54
C TYR A 499 -8.39 17.10 -4.01
N ASN A 500 -8.29 16.82 -5.30
CA ASN A 500 -8.77 15.59 -5.93
C ASN A 500 -7.65 14.81 -6.64
N LEU A 501 -6.42 15.32 -6.60
CA LEU A 501 -5.28 14.81 -7.34
C LEU A 501 -3.98 14.91 -6.53
N VAL A 502 -3.14 13.90 -6.65
CA VAL A 502 -1.72 13.93 -6.26
C VAL A 502 -0.87 13.76 -7.51
N ARG A 503 0.15 14.61 -7.67
CA ARG A 503 1.26 14.35 -8.59
C ARG A 503 2.39 13.73 -7.79
N LYS A 504 2.59 12.42 -7.95
CA LYS A 504 3.67 11.70 -7.31
C LYS A 504 4.95 12.01 -8.07
N HIS A 505 5.81 12.80 -7.44
CA HIS A 505 6.90 13.50 -8.11
C HIS A 505 8.17 12.67 -8.12
N MET A 506 8.60 12.26 -9.30
CA MET A 506 9.87 11.56 -9.59
C MET A 506 10.17 10.34 -8.72
N LYS A 507 9.13 9.69 -8.18
CA LYS A 507 9.21 8.51 -7.34
C LYS A 507 8.06 7.57 -7.70
N ILE A 508 8.25 6.27 -7.59
CA ILE A 508 7.15 5.28 -7.69
C ILE A 508 6.96 4.69 -6.30
N GLU A 509 5.80 4.91 -5.68
CA GLU A 509 5.49 4.36 -4.35
C GLU A 509 5.31 2.82 -4.35
N PRO A 510 5.28 2.17 -3.17
CA PRO A 510 4.79 0.80 -3.08
C PRO A 510 3.34 0.69 -3.59
N GLN A 511 2.98 -0.48 -4.14
CA GLN A 511 1.62 -0.76 -4.65
C GLN A 511 0.50 -0.47 -3.62
N ARG A 512 0.82 -0.56 -2.33
CA ARG A 512 -0.06 -0.17 -1.21
C ARG A 512 -0.53 1.27 -1.28
N TRP A 513 0.32 2.21 -1.68
CA TRP A 513 -0.05 3.62 -1.79
C TRP A 513 -1.10 3.83 -2.89
N TYR A 514 -0.91 3.25 -4.08
CA TYR A 514 -1.89 3.35 -5.17
C TYR A 514 -3.19 2.62 -4.85
N TYR A 515 -3.11 1.50 -4.11
CA TYR A 515 -4.30 0.83 -3.58
C TYR A 515 -5.13 1.75 -2.69
N TRP A 516 -4.48 2.53 -1.83
CA TRP A 516 -5.19 3.53 -1.04
C TRP A 516 -5.69 4.70 -1.89
N ALA A 517 -4.94 5.17 -2.87
CA ALA A 517 -5.41 6.22 -3.79
C ALA A 517 -6.68 5.78 -4.54
N ASP A 518 -6.73 4.52 -5.01
CA ASP A 518 -7.89 3.91 -5.65
C ASP A 518 -9.11 3.86 -4.72
N ARG A 519 -8.91 3.43 -3.47
CA ARG A 519 -9.99 3.30 -2.47
C ARG A 519 -10.49 4.63 -1.94
N LYS A 520 -9.57 5.58 -1.73
CA LYS A 520 -9.90 6.90 -1.21
C LYS A 520 -10.47 7.81 -2.30
N GLY A 521 -10.23 7.52 -3.58
CA GLY A 521 -10.71 8.37 -4.67
C GLY A 521 -9.83 9.60 -4.82
N VAL A 522 -8.54 9.38 -5.06
CA VAL A 522 -7.56 10.41 -5.36
C VAL A 522 -6.99 10.11 -6.74
N LEU A 523 -7.02 11.08 -7.66
CA LEU A 523 -6.37 10.95 -8.96
C LEU A 523 -4.86 10.98 -8.77
N VAL A 524 -4.13 10.26 -9.60
CA VAL A 524 -2.67 10.21 -9.58
C VAL A 524 -2.12 10.61 -10.94
N TRP A 525 -1.25 11.62 -10.92
CA TRP A 525 -0.25 11.82 -11.96
C TRP A 525 1.01 11.13 -11.50
N GLN A 526 1.47 10.17 -12.30
CA GLN A 526 2.66 9.41 -11.99
C GLN A 526 3.82 9.94 -12.84
N ASP A 527 4.79 10.56 -12.18
CA ASP A 527 6.04 10.93 -12.82
C ASP A 527 6.96 9.72 -12.93
N MET A 528 7.67 9.60 -14.04
CA MET A 528 8.80 8.69 -14.16
C MET A 528 9.97 9.24 -13.32
N PRO A 529 10.57 8.45 -12.41
CA PRO A 529 11.83 8.83 -11.77
C PRO A 529 12.90 9.11 -12.83
N MET A 530 13.53 10.27 -12.74
CA MET A 530 14.49 10.70 -13.74
C MET A 530 15.88 10.15 -13.48
N GLY A 531 16.62 9.92 -14.57
CA GLY A 531 18.04 9.64 -14.57
C GLY A 531 18.80 10.73 -15.32
N ASN A 532 20.13 10.65 -15.31
CA ASN A 532 20.96 11.62 -16.04
C ASN A 532 20.94 11.38 -17.56
N ASN A 533 20.75 10.13 -18.01
CA ASN A 533 20.51 9.75 -19.42
C ASN A 533 21.54 10.28 -20.44
N TRP A 534 22.81 10.41 -20.06
CA TRP A 534 23.85 11.01 -20.91
C TRP A 534 24.28 10.13 -22.09
N SER A 535 24.07 8.82 -22.00
CA SER A 535 24.44 7.81 -23.00
C SER A 535 23.24 7.01 -23.52
N ASP A 536 23.43 6.27 -24.61
CA ASP A 536 22.42 5.35 -25.12
C ASP A 536 22.06 4.25 -24.12
N TRP A 537 23.00 3.86 -23.27
CA TRP A 537 22.75 2.91 -22.19
C TRP A 537 21.74 3.49 -21.18
N GLY A 538 21.96 4.73 -20.71
CA GLY A 538 21.06 5.41 -19.78
C GLY A 538 19.66 5.59 -20.36
N LYS A 539 19.56 6.01 -21.64
CA LYS A 539 18.28 6.14 -22.35
C LYS A 539 17.52 4.81 -22.47
N GLN A 540 18.21 3.72 -22.80
CA GLN A 540 17.60 2.39 -22.87
C GLN A 540 17.12 1.93 -21.49
N ARG A 541 17.89 2.21 -20.45
CA ARG A 541 17.54 1.90 -19.07
C ARG A 541 16.30 2.66 -18.61
N TYR A 542 16.23 3.96 -18.89
CA TYR A 542 15.02 4.76 -18.67
C TYR A 542 13.80 4.17 -19.38
N LYS A 543 13.91 3.82 -20.68
CA LYS A 543 12.80 3.21 -21.44
C LYS A 543 12.34 1.88 -20.83
N ALA A 544 13.28 1.05 -20.38
CA ALA A 544 12.96 -0.22 -19.71
C ALA A 544 12.23 0.01 -18.37
N GLU A 545 12.67 0.95 -17.54
CA GLU A 545 12.02 1.27 -16.26
C GLU A 545 10.67 1.96 -16.45
N LEU A 546 10.51 2.78 -17.47
CA LEU A 546 9.22 3.37 -17.87
C LEU A 546 8.22 2.29 -18.28
N GLN A 547 8.63 1.32 -19.10
CA GLN A 547 7.77 0.19 -19.47
C GLN A 547 7.35 -0.62 -18.25
N GLN A 548 8.28 -0.88 -17.32
CA GLN A 548 7.99 -1.57 -16.08
C GLN A 548 7.03 -0.79 -15.19
N MET A 549 7.23 0.52 -15.02
CA MET A 549 6.34 1.40 -14.24
C MET A 549 4.90 1.32 -14.77
N ILE A 550 4.72 1.51 -16.08
CA ILE A 550 3.40 1.47 -16.71
C ILE A 550 2.76 0.09 -16.55
N SER A 551 3.53 -0.99 -16.75
CA SER A 551 3.04 -2.36 -16.59
C SER A 551 2.60 -2.66 -15.16
N ASN A 552 3.38 -2.22 -14.17
CA ASN A 552 3.14 -2.46 -12.75
C ASN A 552 1.97 -1.64 -12.20
N LEU A 553 1.75 -0.44 -12.75
CA LEU A 553 0.69 0.46 -12.31
C LEU A 553 -0.58 0.41 -13.18
N TYR A 554 -0.58 -0.47 -14.20
CA TYR A 554 -1.58 -0.48 -15.27
C TYR A 554 -3.02 -0.63 -14.78
N ASN A 555 -3.26 -1.38 -13.69
CA ASN A 555 -4.60 -1.71 -13.23
C ASN A 555 -5.19 -0.68 -12.25
N HIS A 556 -4.42 0.32 -11.81
CA HIS A 556 -4.91 1.32 -10.85
C HIS A 556 -5.83 2.35 -11.52
N PRO A 557 -7.14 2.43 -11.17
CA PRO A 557 -8.04 3.45 -11.70
C PRO A 557 -7.63 4.88 -11.34
N SER A 558 -6.97 5.09 -10.20
CA SER A 558 -6.48 6.40 -9.74
C SER A 558 -5.46 7.01 -10.68
N VAL A 559 -4.56 6.22 -11.25
CA VAL A 559 -3.55 6.71 -12.19
C VAL A 559 -4.24 7.13 -13.48
N VAL A 560 -4.15 8.43 -13.79
CA VAL A 560 -4.83 9.03 -14.96
C VAL A 560 -3.87 9.71 -15.93
N THR A 561 -2.64 9.99 -15.50
CA THR A 561 -1.64 10.67 -16.33
C THR A 561 -0.25 10.10 -16.06
N TRP A 562 0.51 9.90 -17.14
CA TRP A 562 1.95 9.63 -17.11
C TRP A 562 2.72 10.91 -17.39
N VAL A 563 3.68 11.26 -16.54
CA VAL A 563 4.58 12.40 -16.73
C VAL A 563 5.99 11.87 -16.99
N LEU A 564 6.58 12.19 -18.14
CA LEU A 564 7.82 11.55 -18.58
C LEU A 564 9.07 12.32 -18.15
N PHE A 565 9.06 13.64 -18.35
CA PHE A 565 10.18 14.52 -17.99
C PHE A 565 9.69 15.75 -17.26
N ASN A 566 10.55 16.28 -16.39
CA ASN A 566 10.29 17.51 -15.64
C ASN A 566 11.44 18.47 -15.81
N GLU A 567 11.14 19.72 -16.16
CA GLU A 567 12.10 20.82 -16.14
C GLU A 567 13.39 20.56 -16.94
N ARG A 568 13.29 19.76 -18.01
CA ARG A 568 14.39 19.29 -18.87
C ARG A 568 15.41 18.35 -18.19
N TRP A 569 15.18 17.97 -16.94
CA TRP A 569 16.09 17.09 -16.21
C TRP A 569 16.10 15.70 -16.85
N GLY A 570 17.28 15.31 -17.35
CA GLY A 570 17.48 14.03 -18.03
C GLY A 570 16.65 13.84 -19.30
N GLU A 571 16.13 14.92 -19.90
CA GLU A 571 15.23 14.88 -21.06
C GLU A 571 15.96 14.39 -22.33
N PHE A 572 15.35 13.44 -23.05
CA PHE A 572 15.80 13.00 -24.37
C PHE A 572 14.61 12.56 -25.22
N ASP A 573 14.71 12.76 -26.54
CA ASP A 573 13.79 12.23 -27.55
C ASP A 573 12.28 12.33 -27.19
N VAL A 574 11.84 13.44 -26.60
CA VAL A 574 10.51 13.58 -25.95
C VAL A 574 9.35 13.12 -26.82
N SER A 575 9.36 13.45 -28.11
CA SER A 575 8.33 13.00 -29.06
C SER A 575 8.27 11.48 -29.16
N GLU A 576 9.43 10.83 -29.32
CA GLU A 576 9.52 9.36 -29.44
C GLU A 576 9.08 8.69 -28.14
N ILE A 577 9.54 9.18 -26.99
CA ILE A 577 9.19 8.59 -25.69
C ILE A 577 7.71 8.81 -25.37
N THR A 578 7.14 9.95 -25.77
CA THR A 578 5.69 10.23 -25.66
C THR A 578 4.88 9.26 -26.51
N GLU A 579 5.25 9.06 -27.78
CA GLU A 579 4.60 8.10 -28.66
C GLU A 579 4.75 6.66 -28.17
N TYR A 580 5.93 6.30 -27.67
CA TYR A 580 6.19 5.00 -27.07
C TYR A 580 5.29 4.76 -25.85
N THR A 581 5.16 5.75 -24.97
CA THR A 581 4.26 5.70 -23.81
C THR A 581 2.80 5.51 -24.23
N LYS A 582 2.33 6.27 -25.23
CA LYS A 582 0.96 6.13 -25.77
C LYS A 582 0.70 4.77 -26.42
N LYS A 583 1.73 4.10 -26.95
CA LYS A 583 1.63 2.71 -27.45
C LYS A 583 1.55 1.69 -26.31
N LEU A 584 2.26 1.93 -25.21
CA LEU A 584 2.21 1.07 -24.02
C LEU A 584 0.87 1.19 -23.29
N ASP A 585 0.34 2.40 -23.17
CA ASP A 585 -0.94 2.67 -22.53
C ASP A 585 -1.73 3.77 -23.27
N PRO A 586 -2.69 3.40 -24.13
CA PRO A 586 -3.51 4.35 -24.87
C PRO A 586 -4.69 4.90 -24.06
N PHE A 587 -4.87 4.49 -22.78
CA PHE A 587 -6.06 4.82 -21.98
C PHE A 587 -5.83 5.93 -20.95
N ARG A 588 -4.58 6.35 -20.76
CA ARG A 588 -4.19 7.44 -19.84
C ARG A 588 -3.62 8.62 -20.62
N LEU A 589 -3.67 9.79 -20.01
CA LEU A 589 -3.09 11.00 -20.58
C LEU A 589 -1.56 10.95 -20.45
N VAL A 590 -0.85 11.59 -21.37
CA VAL A 590 0.62 11.68 -21.32
C VAL A 590 1.07 13.13 -21.35
N VAL A 591 1.96 13.50 -20.43
CA VAL A 591 2.72 14.75 -20.46
C VAL A 591 4.15 14.41 -20.86
N GLY A 592 4.56 14.85 -22.06
CA GLY A 592 5.91 14.59 -22.57
C GLY A 592 6.98 15.26 -21.73
N ALA A 593 6.82 16.55 -21.45
CA ALA A 593 7.71 17.31 -20.57
C ALA A 593 6.92 18.38 -19.80
N THR A 594 7.21 18.56 -18.52
CA THR A 594 6.59 19.59 -17.67
C THR A 594 7.53 20.77 -17.41
N GLY A 595 6.94 21.92 -17.08
CA GLY A 595 7.63 23.06 -16.47
C GLY A 595 8.12 24.17 -17.40
N TYR A 596 8.26 23.93 -18.71
CA TYR A 596 8.74 24.94 -19.66
C TYR A 596 7.95 24.94 -20.98
N ALA A 597 8.49 25.59 -22.01
CA ALA A 597 7.86 25.74 -23.31
C ALA A 597 7.36 24.42 -23.91
N ASP A 598 6.14 24.48 -24.45
CA ASP A 598 5.44 23.40 -25.12
C ASP A 598 6.31 22.72 -26.19
N LYS A 599 6.36 21.38 -26.15
CA LYS A 599 7.06 20.54 -27.13
C LYS A 599 6.12 20.07 -28.26
N GLY A 600 4.83 20.40 -28.17
CA GLY A 600 3.78 20.03 -29.12
C GLY A 600 3.50 18.53 -29.14
N VAL A 601 3.76 17.83 -28.02
CA VAL A 601 3.61 16.38 -27.90
C VAL A 601 3.01 16.00 -26.56
N GLY A 602 2.04 15.10 -26.61
CA GLY A 602 1.31 14.62 -25.43
C GLY A 602 -0.17 14.91 -25.56
N ASP A 603 -0.84 14.95 -24.41
CA ASP A 603 -2.25 15.33 -24.28
C ASP A 603 -2.43 16.64 -23.51
N ILE A 604 -1.38 17.06 -22.79
CA ILE A 604 -1.39 18.18 -21.87
C ILE A 604 -0.13 19.01 -22.08
N VAL A 605 -0.33 20.31 -22.26
CA VAL A 605 0.71 21.32 -22.15
C VAL A 605 0.70 21.89 -20.74
N SER A 606 1.87 21.89 -20.10
CA SER A 606 1.98 22.28 -18.70
C SER A 606 3.08 23.32 -18.45
N TYR A 607 2.85 24.15 -17.43
CA TYR A 607 3.76 25.22 -17.05
C TYR A 607 3.92 25.29 -15.53
N HIS A 608 5.10 25.68 -15.04
CA HIS A 608 5.36 25.89 -13.62
C HIS A 608 5.37 27.39 -13.33
N SER A 609 4.60 27.81 -12.32
CA SER A 609 4.33 29.22 -12.06
C SER A 609 4.17 29.47 -10.56
N TYR A 610 5.25 29.88 -9.90
CA TYR A 610 5.32 29.99 -8.44
C TYR A 610 4.82 31.34 -7.92
N ASN A 611 5.69 32.36 -7.94
CA ASN A 611 5.42 33.67 -7.33
C ASN A 611 4.52 34.59 -8.17
N GLN A 612 4.29 34.28 -9.44
CA GLN A 612 3.46 35.04 -10.37
C GLN A 612 2.62 34.11 -11.24
N ILE A 613 1.38 33.83 -10.83
CA ILE A 613 0.47 32.94 -11.58
C ILE A 613 0.22 33.49 -12.98
N HIS A 614 0.69 32.75 -13.98
CA HIS A 614 0.45 33.03 -15.39
C HIS A 614 0.53 31.74 -16.20
N PHE A 615 -0.03 31.77 -17.40
CA PHE A 615 0.08 30.68 -18.36
C PHE A 615 0.38 31.28 -19.73
N PRO A 616 1.45 30.83 -20.43
CA PRO A 616 1.80 31.39 -21.73
C PRO A 616 0.73 31.07 -22.78
N GLU A 617 0.65 31.87 -23.85
CA GLU A 617 -0.12 31.48 -25.01
C GLU A 617 0.53 30.25 -25.67
N VAL A 618 -0.26 29.19 -25.82
CA VAL A 618 0.20 27.89 -26.35
C VAL A 618 -0.66 27.48 -27.53
N SER A 619 -0.13 26.54 -28.31
CA SER A 619 -0.73 26.03 -29.52
C SER A 619 -2.09 25.34 -29.29
N ASN A 620 -2.85 25.15 -30.37
CA ASN A 620 -4.18 24.56 -30.31
C ASN A 620 -4.09 23.03 -30.33
N GLY A 621 -4.57 22.34 -29.28
CA GLY A 621 -4.81 20.89 -29.32
C GLY A 621 -4.72 20.17 -27.97
N GLU A 622 -3.90 20.68 -27.04
CA GLU A 622 -3.64 20.06 -25.74
C GLU A 622 -4.40 20.74 -24.61
N ALA A 623 -4.75 19.99 -23.56
CA ALA A 623 -5.29 20.59 -22.35
C ALA A 623 -4.22 21.38 -21.60
N ARG A 624 -4.59 22.52 -21.02
CA ARG A 624 -3.68 23.46 -20.35
C ARG A 624 -3.68 23.23 -18.84
N ILE A 625 -2.51 23.05 -18.21
CA ILE A 625 -2.40 22.83 -16.75
C ILE A 625 -1.22 23.58 -16.14
N LEU A 626 -1.43 24.21 -14.98
CA LEU A 626 -0.32 24.62 -14.12
C LEU A 626 0.15 23.40 -13.32
N ALA A 627 1.22 22.76 -13.77
CA ALA A 627 1.68 21.49 -13.20
C ALA A 627 2.45 21.67 -11.88
N GLU A 628 2.90 22.90 -11.59
CA GLU A 628 3.41 23.35 -10.29
C GLU A 628 3.06 24.83 -10.13
N TRP A 629 2.57 25.21 -8.94
CA TRP A 629 2.36 26.61 -8.58
C TRP A 629 2.44 26.83 -7.08
N GLY A 630 2.58 28.10 -6.69
CA GLY A 630 2.67 28.51 -5.30
C GLY A 630 4.11 28.56 -4.82
N GLY A 631 4.51 27.64 -3.95
CA GLY A 631 5.80 27.71 -3.24
C GLY A 631 5.75 28.68 -2.07
N LEU A 632 4.67 28.64 -1.27
CA LEU A 632 4.54 29.52 -0.10
C LEU A 632 5.37 28.96 1.06
N GLY A 633 6.48 29.62 1.40
CA GLY A 633 7.38 29.19 2.47
C GLY A 633 6.89 29.62 3.85
N LEU A 634 6.46 28.65 4.65
CA LEU A 634 6.02 28.85 6.04
C LEU A 634 6.76 27.87 6.97
N PRO A 635 8.01 28.17 7.38
CA PRO A 635 8.75 27.33 8.30
C PRO A 635 8.08 27.30 9.69
N VAL A 636 8.12 26.14 10.35
CA VAL A 636 7.57 25.96 11.71
C VAL A 636 8.68 25.54 12.66
N ASP A 637 9.01 26.40 13.63
CA ASP A 637 10.06 26.14 14.60
C ASP A 637 9.81 24.83 15.36
N GLY A 638 10.86 24.02 15.54
CA GLY A 638 10.77 22.69 16.17
C GLY A 638 10.39 21.55 15.22
N HIS A 639 9.99 21.86 13.98
CA HIS A 639 9.56 20.89 12.96
C HIS A 639 10.38 20.98 11.66
N LEU A 640 11.59 21.55 11.73
CA LEU A 640 12.53 21.69 10.60
C LEU A 640 13.51 20.51 10.57
N TRP A 641 13.86 20.05 9.38
CA TRP A 641 14.85 18.99 9.13
C TRP A 641 16.24 19.38 9.61
N THR A 642 16.66 20.61 9.33
CA THR A 642 17.87 21.25 9.87
C THR A 642 17.57 22.67 10.38
N GLU A 643 18.35 23.16 11.35
CA GLU A 643 18.20 24.53 11.84
C GLU A 643 18.46 25.59 10.75
N ASP A 644 19.24 25.21 9.73
CA ASP A 644 19.60 26.01 8.54
C ASP A 644 18.66 25.78 7.36
N ASP A 645 17.61 24.96 7.50
CA ASP A 645 16.63 24.75 6.42
C ASP A 645 16.19 26.12 5.92
N LEU A 646 16.30 26.31 4.61
CA LEU A 646 16.06 27.58 3.96
C LEU A 646 14.68 28.06 4.37
N ARG A 647 14.60 28.92 5.39
CA ARG A 647 13.35 29.51 5.85
C ARG A 647 12.58 30.13 4.66
N TRP A 648 13.29 30.46 3.57
CA TRP A 648 12.81 31.19 2.42
C TRP A 648 13.20 30.66 1.03
N GLY A 649 13.81 29.47 0.90
CA GLY A 649 14.25 28.88 -0.38
C GLY A 649 15.09 29.80 -1.28
N GLU A 650 15.29 29.41 -2.55
CA GLU A 650 15.74 30.33 -3.61
C GLU A 650 14.60 31.33 -3.93
N PRO A 651 14.83 32.66 -3.92
CA PRO A 651 13.77 33.68 -4.05
C PRO A 651 12.93 33.60 -5.33
N SER A 652 13.41 32.89 -6.36
CA SER A 652 12.68 32.68 -7.61
C SER A 652 11.53 31.67 -7.51
N TYR A 653 11.57 30.75 -6.55
CA TYR A 653 10.63 29.62 -6.43
C TYR A 653 9.83 29.63 -5.13
N VAL A 654 10.31 30.35 -4.11
CA VAL A 654 9.65 30.44 -2.83
C VAL A 654 9.17 31.87 -2.57
N GLN A 655 7.87 31.99 -2.30
CA GLN A 655 7.27 33.21 -1.77
C GLN A 655 7.26 33.10 -0.24
N PRO A 656 8.10 33.87 0.46
CA PRO A 656 8.10 33.89 1.92
C PRO A 656 6.76 34.42 2.45
N VAL A 657 6.20 33.75 3.47
CA VAL A 657 5.03 34.23 4.21
C VAL A 657 5.31 34.29 5.71
N THR A 658 4.68 35.22 6.40
CA THR A 658 4.99 35.55 7.80
C THR A 658 4.29 34.67 8.83
N ASP A 659 3.05 34.25 8.54
CA ASP A 659 2.25 33.38 9.38
C ASP A 659 1.16 32.65 8.58
N THR A 660 0.33 31.86 9.25
CA THR A 660 -0.79 31.11 8.63
C THR A 660 -1.82 32.03 7.95
N ASN A 661 -2.08 33.24 8.45
CA ASN A 661 -3.04 34.15 7.82
C ASN A 661 -2.47 34.73 6.53
N ASP A 662 -1.21 35.15 6.54
CA ASP A 662 -0.48 35.62 5.35
C ASP A 662 -0.39 34.50 4.29
N PHE A 663 -0.11 33.26 4.71
CA PHE A 663 -0.20 32.08 3.84
C PHE A 663 -1.57 31.99 3.15
N VAL A 664 -2.65 32.08 3.92
CA VAL A 664 -4.02 31.96 3.39
C VAL A 664 -4.36 33.09 2.43
N GLU A 665 -3.92 34.32 2.70
CA GLU A 665 -4.14 35.47 1.83
C GLU A 665 -3.44 35.29 0.47
N TRP A 666 -2.16 34.91 0.49
CA TRP A 666 -1.42 34.59 -0.74
C TRP A 666 -2.03 33.40 -1.49
N TYR A 667 -2.38 32.34 -0.77
CA TYR A 667 -2.98 31.16 -1.36
C TYR A 667 -4.31 31.51 -2.06
N ARG A 668 -5.19 32.28 -1.41
CA ARG A 668 -6.44 32.78 -2.01
C ARG A 668 -6.19 33.58 -3.27
N LYS A 669 -5.25 34.54 -3.22
CA LYS A 669 -4.88 35.37 -4.37
C LYS A 669 -4.46 34.51 -5.56
N TYR A 670 -3.65 33.47 -5.35
CA TYR A 670 -3.23 32.57 -6.41
C TYR A 670 -4.38 31.72 -6.96
N VAL A 671 -5.24 31.17 -6.09
CA VAL A 671 -6.41 30.39 -6.54
C VAL A 671 -7.39 31.27 -7.33
N ASP A 672 -7.58 32.53 -6.95
CA ASP A 672 -8.42 33.48 -7.71
C ASP A 672 -7.84 33.72 -9.11
N GLN A 673 -6.52 33.91 -9.24
CA GLN A 673 -5.83 34.02 -10.53
C GLN A 673 -5.97 32.74 -11.37
N ILE A 674 -5.87 31.57 -10.76
CA ILE A 674 -6.14 30.27 -11.41
C ILE A 674 -7.58 30.19 -11.91
N GLY A 675 -8.54 30.71 -11.13
CA GLY A 675 -9.94 30.82 -11.52
C GLY A 675 -10.13 31.66 -12.78
N LEU A 676 -9.42 32.79 -12.89
CA LEU A 676 -9.41 33.63 -14.09
C LEU A 676 -8.82 32.89 -15.30
N LEU A 677 -7.72 32.14 -15.13
CA LEU A 677 -7.16 31.30 -16.19
C LEU A 677 -8.12 30.18 -16.62
N LYS A 678 -8.81 29.52 -15.67
CA LYS A 678 -9.87 28.54 -15.95
C LYS A 678 -10.97 29.14 -16.82
N GLN A 679 -11.35 30.39 -16.59
CA GLN A 679 -12.41 31.08 -17.34
C GLN A 679 -11.95 31.59 -18.71
N HIS A 680 -10.79 32.24 -18.80
CA HIS A 680 -10.35 32.94 -20.01
C HIS A 680 -9.64 32.05 -21.02
N ILE A 681 -8.84 31.09 -20.55
CA ILE A 681 -8.07 30.20 -21.44
C ILE A 681 -8.47 28.73 -21.30
N GLY A 682 -9.49 28.42 -20.47
CA GLY A 682 -9.96 27.06 -20.26
C GLY A 682 -8.92 26.15 -19.62
N LEU A 683 -8.19 26.65 -18.61
CA LEU A 683 -7.30 25.83 -17.80
C LEU A 683 -8.04 24.58 -17.27
N SER A 684 -7.39 23.42 -17.32
CA SER A 684 -7.96 22.12 -16.90
C SER A 684 -7.47 21.65 -15.53
N GLY A 685 -6.50 22.32 -14.94
CA GLY A 685 -6.00 21.97 -13.63
C GLY A 685 -4.88 22.86 -13.13
N ALA A 686 -4.63 22.76 -11.83
CA ALA A 686 -3.51 23.41 -11.17
C ALA A 686 -3.03 22.52 -10.00
N ILE A 687 -1.72 22.34 -9.87
CA ILE A 687 -1.09 21.44 -8.88
C ILE A 687 -0.18 22.25 -7.95
N TYR A 688 -0.55 22.33 -6.67
CA TYR A 688 0.19 23.09 -5.66
C TYR A 688 1.53 22.40 -5.31
N SER A 689 2.55 23.20 -5.00
CA SER A 689 3.96 22.80 -4.91
C SER A 689 4.29 21.61 -4.02
N GLN A 690 3.60 21.37 -2.89
CA GLN A 690 3.73 20.12 -2.12
C GLN A 690 2.72 19.99 -0.98
N ILE A 691 2.43 18.75 -0.55
CA ILE A 691 1.53 18.45 0.58
C ILE A 691 2.23 18.59 1.93
N THR A 692 3.45 18.07 2.05
CA THR A 692 4.26 18.13 3.27
C THR A 692 5.53 18.91 3.00
N ASP A 693 6.11 19.49 4.04
CA ASP A 693 7.52 19.88 3.99
C ASP A 693 8.38 18.65 3.71
N VAL A 694 9.53 18.86 3.08
CA VAL A 694 10.48 17.80 2.75
C VAL A 694 11.88 18.35 2.89
N GLU A 695 12.61 17.82 3.88
CA GLU A 695 13.96 18.30 4.21
C GLU A 695 14.01 19.84 4.27
N ARG A 696 14.78 20.47 3.39
CA ARG A 696 14.99 21.93 3.36
C ARG A 696 13.82 22.73 2.76
N GLU A 697 12.81 22.06 2.20
CA GLU A 697 11.65 22.71 1.57
C GLU A 697 10.48 22.84 2.56
N SER A 698 10.29 24.05 3.08
CA SER A 698 9.22 24.40 4.03
C SER A 698 7.94 24.94 3.36
N THR A 699 7.63 24.49 2.13
CA THR A 699 6.50 25.00 1.33
C THR A 699 5.23 24.12 1.40
N GLY A 700 5.26 23.06 2.21
CA GLY A 700 4.15 22.14 2.40
C GLY A 700 3.03 22.69 3.27
N LEU A 701 1.88 22.03 3.17
CA LEU A 701 0.68 22.31 3.97
C LEU A 701 0.73 21.66 5.36
N ILE A 702 1.64 20.70 5.53
CA ILE A 702 1.89 19.95 6.77
C ILE A 702 3.41 19.93 6.99
N THR A 703 3.86 19.97 8.23
CA THR A 703 5.29 19.77 8.56
C THR A 703 5.81 18.39 8.12
N TYR A 704 7.12 18.25 8.00
CA TYR A 704 7.75 17.04 7.44
C TYR A 704 7.47 15.79 8.30
N ASP A 705 7.37 15.96 9.62
CA ASP A 705 6.99 14.91 10.58
C ASP A 705 5.48 14.63 10.67
N ARG A 706 4.67 15.34 9.88
CA ARG A 706 3.20 15.24 9.86
C ARG A 706 2.51 15.60 11.18
N GLU A 707 3.17 16.34 12.07
CA GLU A 707 2.59 16.72 13.36
C GLU A 707 1.79 18.03 13.33
N ILE A 708 2.22 19.01 12.52
CA ILE A 708 1.53 20.30 12.43
C ILE A 708 0.91 20.46 11.04
N VAL A 709 -0.41 20.60 11.03
CA VAL A 709 -1.18 21.05 9.85
C VAL A 709 -1.16 22.58 9.83
N LYS A 710 -0.47 23.19 8.86
CA LYS A 710 -0.17 24.64 8.86
C LYS A 710 -1.38 25.53 8.54
N VAL A 711 -2.41 24.97 7.89
CA VAL A 711 -3.61 25.68 7.43
C VAL A 711 -4.85 24.84 7.67
N ASP A 712 -5.97 25.42 8.12
CA ASP A 712 -7.24 24.68 8.33
C ASP A 712 -7.71 24.03 7.01
N PRO A 713 -7.82 22.68 6.95
CA PRO A 713 -8.26 21.98 5.74
C PRO A 713 -9.66 22.38 5.25
N ARG A 714 -10.57 22.77 6.16
CA ARG A 714 -11.92 23.24 5.79
C ARG A 714 -11.86 24.57 5.05
N LEU A 715 -10.95 25.44 5.46
CA LEU A 715 -10.72 26.74 4.81
C LEU A 715 -10.19 26.54 3.39
N MET A 716 -9.19 25.68 3.24
CA MET A 716 -8.62 25.32 1.94
C MET A 716 -9.68 24.74 1.00
N ARG A 717 -10.50 23.82 1.50
CA ARG A 717 -11.61 23.25 0.73
C ARG A 717 -12.61 24.31 0.29
N SER A 718 -12.92 25.28 1.16
CA SER A 718 -13.78 26.41 0.79
C SER A 718 -13.15 27.26 -0.31
N ILE A 719 -11.84 27.50 -0.27
CA ILE A 719 -11.11 28.22 -1.31
C ILE A 719 -11.19 27.46 -2.63
N HIS A 720 -11.01 26.13 -2.63
CA HIS A 720 -11.08 25.32 -3.86
C HIS A 720 -12.47 25.20 -4.47
N SER A 721 -13.53 25.53 -3.74
CA SER A 721 -14.91 25.24 -4.16
C SER A 721 -15.31 25.84 -5.52
N PHE A 722 -14.74 26.98 -5.91
CA PHE A 722 -15.01 27.60 -7.21
C PHE A 722 -14.21 26.99 -8.37
N LEU A 723 -13.15 26.22 -8.07
CA LEU A 723 -12.38 25.47 -9.06
C LEU A 723 -13.02 24.13 -9.42
N ARG A 724 -13.94 23.62 -8.59
CA ARG A 724 -14.65 22.36 -8.85
C ARG A 724 -15.61 22.44 -10.05
#